data_AF-A0A1F5T041-F1
#
_entry.id   AF-A0A1F5T041-F1
#
_cell.length_a   1.000
_cell.length_b   1.000
_cell.length_c   1.000
_cell.angle_alpha   90.00
_cell.angle_beta   90.00
_cell.angle_gamma   90.00
#
_symmetry.space_group_name_H-M   'P 1'
#
loop_
_entity.id
_entity.type
_entity.pdbx_description
1 polymer ?
#
loop_
_entity_poly.entity_id
_entity_poly.type
_entity_poly.pdbx_seq_one_letter_code
_entity_poly.pdbx_strand_id
1 'polypeptide(L)'
;MKKFIYIILIVLIVVPVIGSGISFAADCPLQLESAYKISGNKSVYFITDKCQKRPFNNEAKFFSYFTSWGQVKTIDQSILQSIENDQLGFMPWGPLYNPKYGAVVKSVNDPKVYLLLNEKKYWFASENVFTSLGYKWNWIEDGSDSFIAKYDEGGTINYTDHHPNYTIVKYPDSIRVYQIVPDPLNDGVQLKKHIVNEQAFNEAGYRWDRIVIIPNSEIYSDYNIPSGEISAVSASILEVEISGNVNVLDLMNKDKWQIASVDDNNYFGAKKPIKIERFTVTLDAEDRNKNGQNINDRVLRHYVYLYLPQNMKLDYNYTITGNFNLTPYFYNGAEGYFQSQSSQVGPFTLNFGNEDGFSKAIKVNQFAYSNKSNKRYAYAGFWLGSGGTLNINSKEYTIYNWQNKQIVKSAVMIERGYDDLSGENVYEINLTGLTQGKYYIENSELGRSAIFSVQDNVFDGFYTVARGLYQQRAGTSLPAENTDWNHDLCHSIVYKVDILENWGLDFPAGTSKQNPIILEGGWYDAGDFDRRPVHLNTVEQLLATQEAFNNRLSDNILNIPESGNGLPDLFDEALFGLKLFEKLQESDGGVRGGVQTTGHPSVGSCLDDQLIYYTYSKNVYTSYKFAASAAHAGRLLRDLYGQPARGTELIEKAKKAFTWAEGQSNLGTTSPVERNEAQKQSEINRAKMSATGSLFSATNDLIYQNIFSGLWDELRGPTHYDTIYSAWNFAQAGGNNFDVELRQDVRNRIVESANQFVANIDNNKYRNSRGQGYNIAWGTGTTVTQYAFPIVLAYSFNPAQEYIDAVNLNIDYQLGANPNDMSWITGIGYDSPEYPLHLNSMYDGIEQSVPGLPINGPHSRNFDSGVCEPQDYWQCMVYNGFSPSTNSVPKLKQYSPWARMAPMNEFTVWTDMGYTIASFAFQFAVSGQSAPVNLQLHVDDYPLHP
;
A
#
# COMPACT_ATOMS: atom_id res chain seq x y z
N MET A 1 63.46 -30.80 7.75
CA MET A 1 64.42 -29.67 7.80
C MET A 1 63.70 -28.40 7.36
N LYS A 2 63.71 -27.38 8.21
CA LYS A 2 63.07 -26.06 8.05
C LYS A 2 63.74 -25.23 6.95
N LYS A 3 63.01 -24.28 6.33
CA LYS A 3 63.57 -22.98 5.91
C LYS A 3 62.51 -21.87 5.91
N PHE A 4 62.91 -20.75 6.51
CA PHE A 4 62.23 -19.47 6.77
C PHE A 4 62.60 -18.45 5.68
N ILE A 5 61.78 -17.40 5.51
CA ILE A 5 62.13 -16.16 4.79
C ILE A 5 61.91 -14.97 5.74
N TYR A 6 62.88 -14.04 5.78
CA TYR A 6 63.03 -12.93 6.73
C TYR A 6 62.74 -11.55 6.10
N ILE A 7 62.23 -10.64 6.93
CA ILE A 7 62.03 -9.19 6.71
C ILE A 7 63.28 -8.44 7.19
N ILE A 8 63.72 -7.38 6.49
CA ILE A 8 64.71 -6.39 6.97
C ILE A 8 64.21 -4.97 6.71
N LEU A 9 64.32 -4.15 7.76
CA LEU A 9 64.02 -2.73 7.90
C LEU A 9 65.28 -1.89 7.57
N ILE A 10 65.17 -0.78 6.83
CA ILE A 10 66.25 0.22 6.70
C ILE A 10 65.71 1.64 6.95
N VAL A 11 66.42 2.33 7.83
CA VAL A 11 66.28 3.73 8.27
C VAL A 11 67.02 4.66 7.31
N LEU A 12 66.47 5.84 7.02
CA LEU A 12 67.25 6.95 6.46
C LEU A 12 66.80 8.31 7.02
N ILE A 13 67.82 9.10 7.34
CA ILE A 13 67.89 10.34 8.11
C ILE A 13 67.52 11.55 7.24
N VAL A 14 66.83 12.55 7.80
CA VAL A 14 66.74 13.90 7.24
C VAL A 14 67.09 14.94 8.32
N VAL A 15 67.98 15.86 7.94
CA VAL A 15 68.60 16.95 8.72
C VAL A 15 67.61 18.13 8.88
N PRO A 16 67.57 18.83 10.03
CA PRO A 16 66.78 20.06 10.16
C PRO A 16 67.61 21.30 9.81
N VAL A 17 67.06 22.17 8.97
CA VAL A 17 67.52 23.55 8.77
C VAL A 17 66.74 24.47 9.71
N ILE A 18 67.47 25.37 10.37
CA ILE A 18 67.02 26.31 11.40
C ILE A 18 66.39 27.56 10.77
N GLY A 19 65.31 28.03 11.40
CA GLY A 19 64.70 29.36 11.27
C GLY A 19 63.19 29.22 11.45
N SER A 20 62.47 29.86 12.38
CA SER A 20 62.77 31.02 13.21
C SER A 20 61.73 31.05 14.35
N GLY A 21 62.16 31.39 15.58
CA GLY A 21 61.30 31.96 16.65
C GLY A 21 60.07 31.18 17.11
N ILE A 22 60.25 30.16 17.97
CA ILE A 22 59.16 29.68 18.82
C ILE A 22 59.05 30.63 20.02
N SER A 23 58.01 31.46 20.02
CA SER A 23 57.51 32.09 21.23
C SER A 23 56.75 31.04 22.03
N PHE A 24 57.27 30.62 23.18
CA PHE A 24 56.54 29.76 24.12
C PHE A 24 55.31 30.52 24.64
N ALA A 25 54.11 30.01 24.34
CA ALA A 25 52.93 30.33 25.13
C ALA A 25 53.10 29.69 26.52
N ALA A 26 52.80 30.44 27.57
CA ALA A 26 52.94 30.07 28.97
C ALA A 26 52.26 28.72 29.30
N ASP A 27 52.82 27.96 30.26
CA ASP A 27 52.24 26.72 30.78
C ASP A 27 50.76 26.93 31.15
N CYS A 28 49.86 26.31 30.39
CA CYS A 28 48.45 26.38 30.70
C CYS A 28 48.17 25.60 31.99
N PRO A 29 47.54 26.21 33.01
CA PRO A 29 47.29 25.53 34.28
C PRO A 29 46.27 24.38 34.18
N LEU A 30 45.60 24.23 33.03
CA LEU A 30 44.63 23.19 32.75
C LEU A 30 44.97 22.48 31.42
N GLN A 31 44.56 21.21 31.31
CA GLN A 31 44.63 20.49 30.04
C GLN A 31 43.79 21.21 28.99
N LEU A 32 44.40 21.48 27.83
CA LEU A 32 43.75 22.10 26.66
C LEU A 32 42.65 21.18 26.09
N GLU A 33 41.77 21.77 25.29
CA GLU A 33 40.61 21.14 24.64
C GLU A 33 39.71 20.33 25.59
N SER A 34 39.64 20.75 26.85
CA SER A 34 38.93 20.04 27.92
C SER A 34 37.89 20.94 28.59
N ALA A 35 36.87 20.33 29.19
CA ALA A 35 35.78 21.03 29.87
C ALA A 35 35.95 21.05 31.39
N TYR A 36 35.71 22.22 31.99
CA TYR A 36 35.85 22.45 33.43
C TYR A 36 34.69 23.25 34.03
N LYS A 37 34.46 23.08 35.33
CA LYS A 37 33.52 23.90 36.11
C LYS A 37 34.05 24.18 37.51
N ILE A 38 33.47 25.19 38.15
CA ILE A 38 33.70 25.47 39.58
C ILE A 38 32.69 24.68 40.41
N SER A 39 33.11 24.17 41.57
CA SER A 39 32.21 23.48 42.51
C SER A 39 31.02 24.39 42.89
N GLY A 40 29.80 23.85 42.81
CA GLY A 40 28.57 24.60 43.10
C GLY A 40 28.10 25.56 41.99
N ASN A 41 28.87 25.75 40.91
CA ASN A 41 28.47 26.54 39.75
C ASN A 41 27.99 25.63 38.59
N LYS A 42 26.98 26.08 37.85
CA LYS A 42 26.42 25.40 36.69
C LYS A 42 27.16 25.72 35.38
N SER A 43 27.93 26.80 35.32
CA SER A 43 28.68 27.19 34.12
C SER A 43 29.85 26.26 33.84
N VAL A 44 29.92 25.76 32.60
CA VAL A 44 31.00 24.90 32.11
C VAL A 44 31.81 25.67 31.08
N TYR A 45 33.13 25.58 31.16
CA TYR A 45 34.08 26.29 30.32
C TYR A 45 34.95 25.30 29.55
N PHE A 46 35.11 25.54 28.26
CA PHE A 46 36.08 24.88 27.39
C PHE A 46 37.40 25.65 27.43
N ILE A 47 38.53 24.94 27.59
CA ILE A 47 39.87 25.54 27.46
C ILE A 47 40.36 25.32 26.04
N THR A 48 40.61 26.40 25.32
CA THR A 48 41.07 26.37 23.92
C THR A 48 42.54 25.94 23.82
N ASP A 49 42.98 25.62 22.61
CA ASP A 49 44.37 25.35 22.24
C ASP A 49 45.34 26.49 22.59
N LYS A 50 44.83 27.73 22.71
CA LYS A 50 45.57 28.94 23.11
C LYS A 50 45.55 29.22 24.61
N CYS A 51 45.10 28.26 25.43
CA CYS A 51 44.90 28.44 26.87
C CYS A 51 44.00 29.63 27.21
N GLN A 52 42.87 29.74 26.50
CA GLN A 52 41.82 30.70 26.83
C GLN A 52 40.54 29.95 27.16
N LYS A 53 39.64 30.54 27.95
CA LYS A 53 38.38 29.90 28.35
C LYS A 53 37.20 30.45 27.55
N ARG A 54 36.34 29.54 27.08
CA ARG A 54 35.05 29.84 26.43
C ARG A 54 33.91 29.19 27.20
N PRO A 55 32.83 29.92 27.52
CA PRO A 55 31.68 29.33 28.20
C PRO A 55 30.81 28.53 27.22
N PHE A 56 30.36 27.34 27.62
CA PHE A 56 29.22 26.69 26.97
C PHE A 56 27.92 27.37 27.38
N ASN A 57 27.15 27.83 26.41
CA ASN A 57 25.89 28.54 26.61
C ASN A 57 24.65 27.64 26.49
N ASN A 58 24.79 26.44 25.93
CA ASN A 58 23.75 25.42 25.93
C ASN A 58 24.36 24.01 25.86
N GLU A 59 23.54 23.02 26.19
CA GLU A 59 23.90 21.60 26.24
C GLU A 59 24.27 21.02 24.86
N ALA A 60 23.59 21.43 23.79
CA ALA A 60 23.91 20.95 22.44
C ALA A 60 25.34 21.35 22.01
N LYS A 61 25.78 22.56 22.33
CA LYS A 61 27.16 23.00 22.09
C LYS A 61 28.15 22.19 22.92
N PHE A 62 27.83 21.85 24.17
CA PHE A 62 28.68 20.96 24.96
C PHE A 62 28.82 19.58 24.29
N PHE A 63 27.70 18.96 23.90
CA PHE A 63 27.72 17.65 23.27
C PHE A 63 28.30 17.62 21.86
N SER A 64 28.48 18.79 21.24
CA SER A 64 29.27 18.90 20.02
C SER A 64 30.78 18.77 20.22
N TYR A 65 31.30 18.74 21.45
CA TYR A 65 32.72 18.50 21.75
C TYR A 65 32.93 17.25 22.61
N PHE A 66 31.96 16.88 23.44
CA PHE A 66 32.06 15.79 24.42
C PHE A 66 30.87 14.85 24.29
N THR A 67 31.00 13.59 24.69
CA THR A 67 29.92 12.59 24.62
C THR A 67 29.16 12.45 25.94
N SER A 68 29.68 13.01 27.04
CA SER A 68 29.07 12.92 28.37
C SER A 68 29.46 14.08 29.28
N TRP A 69 28.51 14.53 30.12
CA TRP A 69 28.78 15.46 31.22
C TRP A 69 29.85 14.93 32.21
N GLY A 70 30.10 13.62 32.24
CA GLY A 70 31.18 13.02 33.03
C GLY A 70 32.58 13.45 32.62
N GLN A 71 32.73 14.06 31.44
CA GLN A 71 34.01 14.61 30.96
C GLN A 71 34.31 16.01 31.53
N VAL A 72 33.38 16.62 32.29
CA VAL A 72 33.60 17.91 32.95
C VAL A 72 34.36 17.73 34.26
N LYS A 73 35.54 18.34 34.36
CA LYS A 73 36.37 18.32 35.58
C LYS A 73 36.02 19.49 36.50
N THR A 74 35.96 19.26 37.81
CA THR A 74 35.72 20.33 38.79
C THR A 74 37.05 20.89 39.29
N ILE A 75 37.19 22.21 39.30
CA ILE A 75 38.43 22.91 39.69
C ILE A 75 38.15 24.09 40.63
N ASP A 76 39.21 24.58 41.27
CA ASP A 76 39.15 25.80 42.08
C ASP A 76 38.88 27.05 41.23
N GLN A 77 38.08 27.96 41.80
CA GLN A 77 37.72 29.22 41.15
C GLN A 77 38.93 30.08 40.79
N SER A 78 39.98 30.07 41.62
CA SER A 78 41.22 30.82 41.37
C SER A 78 41.94 30.34 40.10
N ILE A 79 41.94 29.03 39.82
CA ILE A 79 42.56 28.45 38.62
C ILE A 79 41.76 28.84 37.37
N LEU A 80 40.43 28.77 37.43
CA LEU A 80 39.62 29.19 36.29
C LEU A 80 39.73 30.70 36.04
N GLN A 81 39.87 31.52 37.09
CA GLN A 81 40.03 32.97 36.98
C GLN A 81 41.38 33.39 36.40
N SER A 82 42.44 32.60 36.57
CA SER A 82 43.76 32.90 35.99
C SER A 82 43.85 32.66 34.48
N ILE A 83 42.86 31.99 33.89
CA ILE A 83 42.79 31.76 32.43
C ILE A 83 42.03 32.92 31.78
N GLU A 84 42.62 33.52 30.75
CA GLU A 84 42.01 34.62 30.01
C GLU A 84 40.75 34.17 29.25
N ASN A 85 39.78 35.08 29.09
CA ASN A 85 38.64 34.81 28.22
C ASN A 85 39.08 34.83 26.75
N ASP A 86 38.57 33.88 25.97
CA ASP A 86 38.83 33.86 24.55
C ASP A 86 38.09 35.00 23.83
N GLN A 87 38.75 35.64 22.85
CA GLN A 87 38.23 36.81 22.14
C GLN A 87 36.95 36.53 21.36
N LEU A 88 36.71 35.29 20.93
CA LEU A 88 35.48 34.91 20.22
C LEU A 88 34.24 35.02 21.13
N GLY A 89 34.41 34.85 22.44
CA GLY A 89 33.35 35.07 23.44
C GLY A 89 32.20 34.05 23.46
N PHE A 90 32.09 33.17 22.46
CA PHE A 90 31.08 32.11 22.41
C PHE A 90 31.67 30.77 21.92
N MET A 91 30.93 29.67 22.10
CA MET A 91 31.30 28.35 21.61
C MET A 91 30.72 28.07 20.20
N PRO A 92 31.56 27.88 19.17
CA PRO A 92 31.10 27.39 17.87
C PRO A 92 30.77 25.89 17.93
N TRP A 93 30.13 25.34 16.89
CA TRP A 93 29.86 23.91 16.82
C TRP A 93 31.16 23.09 16.76
N GLY A 94 31.24 22.07 17.60
CA GLY A 94 32.44 21.26 17.78
C GLY A 94 32.53 20.05 16.86
N PRO A 95 33.66 19.31 16.94
CA PRO A 95 33.96 18.16 16.09
C PRO A 95 33.11 16.91 16.34
N LEU A 96 32.07 16.94 17.16
CA LEU A 96 31.04 15.88 17.23
C LEU A 96 29.68 16.35 16.69
N TYR A 97 29.55 17.63 16.34
CA TYR A 97 28.34 18.12 15.68
C TYR A 97 28.15 17.41 14.34
N ASN A 98 26.92 16.96 14.09
CA ASN A 98 26.46 16.49 12.80
C ASN A 98 25.28 17.38 12.35
N PRO A 99 25.51 18.39 11.51
CA PRO A 99 24.46 19.25 10.99
C PRO A 99 23.46 18.42 10.17
N LYS A 100 22.20 18.88 10.18
CA LYS A 100 21.17 18.38 9.27
C LYS A 100 21.49 18.75 7.81
N TYR A 101 20.92 18.01 6.88
CA TYR A 101 21.17 18.15 5.44
C TYR A 101 20.99 19.59 4.93
N GLY A 102 21.85 20.01 3.98
CA GLY A 102 21.80 21.35 3.39
C GLY A 102 22.29 22.47 4.31
N ALA A 103 23.07 22.15 5.34
CA ALA A 103 23.60 23.15 6.25
C ALA A 103 24.59 24.09 5.55
N VAL A 104 24.51 25.36 5.90
CA VAL A 104 25.47 26.38 5.52
C VAL A 104 26.36 26.62 6.73
N VAL A 105 27.67 26.49 6.58
CA VAL A 105 28.62 26.50 7.71
C VAL A 105 29.79 27.40 7.41
N LYS A 106 30.42 27.95 8.45
CA LYS A 106 31.74 28.59 8.35
C LYS A 106 32.60 28.29 9.55
N SER A 107 33.92 28.30 9.36
CA SER A 107 34.81 28.34 10.52
C SER A 107 34.78 29.73 11.14
N VAL A 108 34.88 29.80 12.46
CA VAL A 108 35.07 31.08 13.17
C VAL A 108 36.43 31.73 12.91
N ASN A 109 37.39 30.98 12.36
CA ASN A 109 38.75 31.44 12.04
C ASN A 109 38.98 31.66 10.53
N ASP A 110 38.01 31.34 9.68
CA ASP A 110 38.10 31.46 8.22
C ASP A 110 36.86 32.18 7.66
N PRO A 111 37.00 33.26 6.87
CA PRO A 111 35.85 33.94 6.27
C PRO A 111 35.08 33.11 5.22
N LYS A 112 35.60 31.96 4.77
CA LYS A 112 34.93 31.11 3.78
C LYS A 112 33.63 30.50 4.31
N VAL A 113 32.57 30.68 3.54
CA VAL A 113 31.25 30.07 3.79
C VAL A 113 31.11 28.84 2.89
N TYR A 114 30.69 27.74 3.49
CA TYR A 114 30.51 26.46 2.82
C TYR A 114 29.06 26.00 2.86
N LEU A 115 28.60 25.38 1.80
CA LEU A 115 27.37 24.60 1.74
C LEU A 115 27.70 23.12 1.88
N LEU A 116 26.99 22.41 2.76
CA LEU A 116 27.15 20.97 2.95
C LEU A 116 26.08 20.20 2.17
N LEU A 117 26.52 19.43 1.19
CA LEU A 117 25.65 18.57 0.34
C LEU A 117 26.35 17.24 0.12
N ASN A 118 25.59 16.14 0.26
CA ASN A 118 26.07 14.77 0.04
C ASN A 118 27.45 14.50 0.69
N GLU A 119 27.56 14.81 1.98
CA GLU A 119 28.77 14.64 2.81
C GLU A 119 30.02 15.44 2.36
N LYS A 120 29.87 16.41 1.45
CA LYS A 120 30.96 17.30 0.99
C LYS A 120 30.68 18.76 1.31
N LYS A 121 31.74 19.57 1.38
CA LYS A 121 31.65 21.03 1.55
C LYS A 121 31.95 21.78 0.25
N TYR A 122 31.08 22.71 -0.11
CA TYR A 122 31.19 23.52 -1.33
C TYR A 122 31.39 24.99 -0.97
N TRP A 123 32.50 25.58 -1.39
CA TRP A 123 32.83 26.96 -1.03
C TRP A 123 32.08 27.97 -1.92
N PHE A 124 31.39 28.95 -1.32
CA PHE A 124 30.85 30.08 -2.07
C PHE A 124 31.96 31.09 -2.40
N ALA A 125 32.26 31.29 -3.68
CA ALA A 125 33.38 32.12 -4.13
C ALA A 125 33.29 33.59 -3.70
N SER A 126 32.07 34.10 -3.44
CA SER A 126 31.85 35.48 -2.98
C SER A 126 30.50 35.64 -2.28
N GLU A 127 30.36 36.73 -1.52
CA GLU A 127 29.07 37.19 -0.97
C GLU A 127 28.02 37.38 -2.07
N ASN A 128 28.40 37.94 -3.23
CA ASN A 128 27.48 38.12 -4.35
C ASN A 128 26.89 36.77 -4.79
N VAL A 129 27.74 35.75 -4.97
CA VAL A 129 27.30 34.38 -5.31
C VAL A 129 26.34 33.82 -4.27
N PHE A 130 26.68 33.94 -2.98
CA PHE A 130 25.84 33.47 -1.88
C PHE A 130 24.44 34.10 -1.91
N THR A 131 24.36 35.43 -2.07
CA THR A 131 23.07 36.14 -2.08
C THR A 131 22.28 35.96 -3.37
N SER A 132 22.95 35.89 -4.53
CA SER A 132 22.28 35.71 -5.82
C SER A 132 21.61 34.35 -5.94
N LEU A 133 22.18 33.32 -5.31
CA LEU A 133 21.59 31.98 -5.21
C LEU A 133 20.57 31.84 -4.05
N GLY A 134 20.05 32.94 -3.52
CA GLY A 134 18.95 32.91 -2.54
C GLY A 134 19.30 32.35 -1.15
N TYR A 135 20.57 32.05 -0.85
CA TYR A 135 21.00 31.65 0.48
C TYR A 135 20.97 32.85 1.44
N LYS A 136 20.62 32.58 2.71
CA LYS A 136 20.39 33.63 3.71
C LYS A 136 21.51 33.65 4.75
N TRP A 137 21.98 34.84 5.12
CA TRP A 137 23.06 35.00 6.11
C TRP A 137 22.76 34.37 7.47
N ASN A 138 21.49 34.36 7.88
CA ASN A 138 21.06 33.71 9.12
C ASN A 138 21.04 32.18 9.03
N TRP A 139 21.35 31.59 7.88
CA TRP A 139 21.50 30.14 7.73
C TRP A 139 22.87 29.63 8.13
N ILE A 140 23.86 30.52 8.23
CA ILE A 140 25.26 30.17 8.52
C ILE A 140 25.38 29.70 9.97
N GLU A 141 25.90 28.49 10.13
CA GLU A 141 26.21 27.89 11.42
C GLU A 141 27.71 28.01 11.69
N ASP A 142 28.06 28.74 12.76
CA ASP A 142 29.47 28.94 13.16
C ASP A 142 30.05 27.67 13.77
N GLY A 143 31.11 27.17 13.13
CA GLY A 143 31.80 25.93 13.42
C GLY A 143 33.27 26.10 13.81
N SER A 144 33.82 25.10 14.50
CA SER A 144 35.26 24.98 14.74
C SER A 144 35.99 24.47 13.49
N ASP A 145 37.30 24.74 13.38
CA ASP A 145 38.10 24.25 12.26
C ASP A 145 38.06 22.72 12.13
N SER A 146 38.10 22.01 13.26
CA SER A 146 38.03 20.54 13.30
C SER A 146 36.66 19.99 12.88
N PHE A 147 35.57 20.74 13.08
CA PHE A 147 34.26 20.39 12.55
C PHE A 147 34.22 20.54 11.03
N ILE A 148 34.70 21.66 10.48
CA ILE A 148 34.71 21.89 9.03
C ILE A 148 35.66 20.94 8.31
N ALA A 149 36.74 20.51 8.97
CA ALA A 149 37.72 19.57 8.43
C ALA A 149 37.19 18.13 8.25
N LYS A 150 36.01 17.79 8.80
CA LYS A 150 35.39 16.46 8.60
C LYS A 150 34.91 16.22 7.17
N TYR A 151 34.59 17.29 6.46
CA TYR A 151 33.96 17.22 5.14
C TYR A 151 35.02 17.41 4.07
N ASP A 152 35.01 16.50 3.10
CA ASP A 152 35.83 16.59 1.92
C ASP A 152 35.40 17.77 1.03
N GLU A 153 36.35 18.35 0.31
CA GLU A 153 36.09 19.44 -0.63
C GLU A 153 35.21 18.93 -1.80
N GLY A 154 34.04 19.55 -1.98
CA GLY A 154 33.12 19.29 -3.08
C GLY A 154 33.34 20.19 -4.30
N GLY A 155 34.05 21.30 -4.12
CA GLY A 155 34.35 22.28 -5.17
C GLY A 155 33.99 23.72 -4.76
N THR A 156 34.11 24.63 -5.73
CA THR A 156 33.80 26.06 -5.55
C THR A 156 32.56 26.43 -6.34
N ILE A 157 31.58 27.04 -5.67
CA ILE A 157 30.38 27.65 -6.26
C ILE A 157 30.77 29.07 -6.72
N ASN A 158 30.95 29.25 -8.02
CA ASN A 158 31.40 30.52 -8.62
C ASN A 158 30.42 31.07 -9.70
N TYR A 159 29.18 30.59 -9.67
CA TYR A 159 28.10 30.93 -10.60
C TYR A 159 26.89 31.50 -9.83
N THR A 160 25.98 32.19 -10.52
CA THR A 160 24.86 32.94 -9.90
C THR A 160 23.49 32.60 -10.47
N ASP A 161 23.43 31.71 -11.44
CA ASP A 161 22.27 31.44 -12.29
C ASP A 161 21.72 30.01 -12.18
N HIS A 162 22.38 29.15 -11.41
CA HIS A 162 21.95 27.78 -11.11
C HIS A 162 22.48 27.32 -9.75
N HIS A 163 21.95 26.21 -9.23
CA HIS A 163 22.31 25.68 -7.91
C HIS A 163 23.16 24.40 -8.02
N PRO A 164 24.05 24.11 -7.07
CA PRO A 164 24.82 22.87 -7.09
C PRO A 164 23.91 21.63 -7.00
N ASN A 165 24.43 20.51 -7.50
CA ASN A 165 23.77 19.20 -7.34
C ASN A 165 23.45 18.92 -5.87
N TYR A 166 22.31 18.29 -5.66
CA TYR A 166 21.69 17.91 -4.40
C TYR A 166 21.07 19.06 -3.59
N THR A 167 20.98 20.28 -4.15
CA THR A 167 20.27 21.41 -3.54
C THR A 167 18.76 21.15 -3.49
N ILE A 168 18.11 21.56 -2.39
CA ILE A 168 16.65 21.49 -2.24
C ILE A 168 16.05 22.83 -2.66
N VAL A 169 15.16 22.81 -3.65
CA VAL A 169 14.60 24.01 -4.28
C VAL A 169 13.08 23.98 -4.35
N LYS A 170 12.47 25.15 -4.51
CA LYS A 170 11.04 25.37 -4.75
C LYS A 170 10.83 26.55 -5.68
N TYR A 171 9.84 26.48 -6.56
CA TYR A 171 9.43 27.62 -7.40
C TYR A 171 8.42 28.51 -6.64
N PRO A 172 8.42 29.85 -6.83
CA PRO A 172 7.58 30.80 -6.08
C PRO A 172 6.08 30.46 -6.07
N ASP A 173 5.55 29.96 -7.19
CA ASP A 173 4.12 29.70 -7.40
C ASP A 173 3.77 28.20 -7.32
N SER A 174 4.71 27.34 -6.95
CA SER A 174 4.50 25.90 -6.84
C SER A 174 4.47 25.49 -5.37
N ILE A 175 3.63 24.53 -4.99
CA ILE A 175 3.71 23.90 -3.66
C ILE A 175 4.80 22.83 -3.59
N ARG A 176 5.23 22.30 -4.76
CA ARG A 176 6.16 21.19 -4.89
C ARG A 176 7.59 21.58 -4.53
N VAL A 177 8.29 20.65 -3.89
CA VAL A 177 9.71 20.78 -3.53
C VAL A 177 10.51 19.78 -4.33
N TYR A 178 11.68 20.18 -4.81
CA TYR A 178 12.53 19.34 -5.64
C TYR A 178 13.95 19.26 -5.08
N GLN A 179 14.62 18.15 -5.30
CA GLN A 179 16.06 18.03 -5.18
C GLN A 179 16.69 18.17 -6.58
N ILE A 180 17.65 19.07 -6.74
CA ILE A 180 18.47 19.12 -7.96
C ILE A 180 19.41 17.93 -7.96
N VAL A 181 19.49 17.17 -9.05
CA VAL A 181 20.36 15.99 -9.14
C VAL A 181 21.15 16.04 -10.45
N PRO A 182 22.38 15.50 -10.50
CA PRO A 182 23.10 15.40 -11.76
C PRO A 182 22.30 14.52 -12.74
N ASP A 183 22.29 14.89 -14.01
CA ASP A 183 21.88 13.98 -15.07
C ASP A 183 22.90 12.84 -15.15
N PRO A 184 22.48 11.57 -14.93
CA PRO A 184 23.42 10.45 -14.96
C PRO A 184 23.94 10.15 -16.38
N LEU A 185 23.35 10.72 -17.43
CA LEU A 185 23.72 10.52 -18.83
C LEU A 185 24.59 11.63 -19.41
N ASN A 186 24.44 12.85 -18.91
CA ASN A 186 25.08 14.03 -19.48
C ASN A 186 25.86 14.78 -18.40
N ASP A 187 27.19 14.63 -18.42
CA ASP A 187 28.07 15.33 -17.49
C ASP A 187 27.85 16.85 -17.57
N GLY A 188 27.69 17.49 -16.41
CA GLY A 188 27.37 18.91 -16.29
C GLY A 188 25.91 19.31 -16.51
N VAL A 189 24.99 18.39 -16.80
CA VAL A 189 23.54 18.66 -16.87
C VAL A 189 22.88 18.35 -15.53
N GLN A 190 21.85 19.12 -15.17
CA GLN A 190 21.12 18.99 -13.91
C GLN A 190 19.62 18.78 -14.16
N LEU A 191 19.03 17.91 -13.34
CA LEU A 191 17.61 17.55 -13.36
C LEU A 191 16.98 17.93 -12.01
N LYS A 192 15.64 18.00 -11.96
CA LYS A 192 14.88 18.19 -10.70
C LYS A 192 14.11 16.91 -10.34
N LYS A 193 14.42 16.30 -9.20
CA LYS A 193 13.68 15.16 -8.64
C LYS A 193 12.61 15.68 -7.68
N HIS A 194 11.34 15.39 -7.95
CA HIS A 194 10.25 15.78 -7.06
C HIS A 194 10.38 15.05 -5.72
N ILE A 195 10.27 15.80 -4.62
CA ILE A 195 10.16 15.24 -3.26
C ILE A 195 8.66 15.11 -2.98
N VAL A 196 8.19 13.88 -3.00
CA VAL A 196 6.78 13.53 -3.21
C VAL A 196 5.83 14.09 -2.14
N ASN A 197 6.25 14.10 -0.87
CA ASN A 197 5.44 14.59 0.25
C ASN A 197 6.32 15.04 1.44
N GLU A 198 5.67 15.54 2.49
CA GLU A 198 6.35 15.97 3.73
C GLU A 198 7.04 14.82 4.45
N GLN A 199 6.47 13.61 4.43
CA GLN A 199 7.08 12.44 5.05
C GLN A 199 8.42 12.11 4.38
N ALA A 200 8.45 11.96 3.06
CA ALA A 200 9.68 11.70 2.29
C ALA A 200 10.73 12.80 2.53
N PHE A 201 10.29 14.06 2.64
CA PHE A 201 11.17 15.17 2.98
C PHE A 201 11.80 15.01 4.37
N ASN A 202 10.98 14.66 5.37
CA ASN A 202 11.41 14.50 6.77
C ASN A 202 12.27 13.24 6.98
N GLU A 203 11.93 12.12 6.34
CA GLU A 203 12.68 10.86 6.38
C GLU A 203 14.06 10.99 5.75
N ALA A 204 14.17 11.75 4.65
CA ALA A 204 15.46 12.09 4.05
C ALA A 204 16.32 13.04 4.90
N GLY A 205 15.82 13.49 6.06
CA GLY A 205 16.52 14.39 6.97
C GLY A 205 16.66 15.82 6.45
N TYR A 206 15.84 16.21 5.47
CA TYR A 206 15.83 17.55 4.90
C TYR A 206 15.24 18.57 5.88
N ARG A 207 15.41 19.85 5.53
CA ARG A 207 15.08 20.98 6.38
C ARG A 207 14.19 21.97 5.66
N TRP A 208 12.97 22.16 6.15
CA TRP A 208 12.02 23.11 5.59
C TRP A 208 12.57 24.54 5.57
N ASP A 209 13.42 24.88 6.53
CA ASP A 209 14.09 26.19 6.61
C ASP A 209 15.32 26.33 5.70
N ARG A 210 15.63 25.32 4.87
CA ARG A 210 16.74 25.30 3.90
C ARG A 210 16.29 25.02 2.46
N ILE A 211 15.00 25.17 2.18
CA ILE A 211 14.49 25.15 0.81
C ILE A 211 14.82 26.50 0.16
N VAL A 212 15.58 26.47 -0.93
CA VAL A 212 15.90 27.67 -1.71
C VAL A 212 14.75 27.97 -2.68
N ILE A 213 14.27 29.20 -2.71
CA ILE A 213 13.26 29.62 -3.69
C ILE A 213 13.99 30.10 -4.95
N ILE A 214 13.80 29.40 -6.07
CA ILE A 214 14.47 29.68 -7.34
C ILE A 214 13.53 30.39 -8.34
N PRO A 215 14.02 31.31 -9.18
CA PRO A 215 13.15 31.99 -10.14
C PRO A 215 12.63 31.03 -11.22
N ASN A 216 11.46 31.30 -11.80
CA ASN A 216 10.89 30.50 -12.90
C ASN A 216 11.78 30.48 -14.17
N SER A 217 12.80 31.35 -14.26
CA SER A 217 13.81 31.35 -15.32
C SER A 217 14.92 30.31 -15.12
N GLU A 218 15.07 29.76 -13.92
CA GLU A 218 16.02 28.68 -13.62
C GLU A 218 15.31 27.34 -13.85
N ILE A 219 15.47 26.81 -15.06
CA ILE A 219 14.69 25.68 -15.56
C ILE A 219 15.55 24.41 -15.51
N TYR A 220 15.05 23.42 -14.77
CA TYR A 220 15.55 22.05 -14.79
C TYR A 220 14.53 21.14 -15.45
N SER A 221 15.00 20.24 -16.30
CA SER A 221 14.19 19.11 -16.75
C SER A 221 13.82 18.23 -15.56
N ASP A 222 12.62 17.69 -15.55
CA ASP A 222 12.22 16.70 -14.55
C ASP A 222 13.20 15.53 -14.57
N TYR A 223 13.50 15.00 -13.38
CA TYR A 223 14.09 13.68 -13.23
C TYR A 223 13.02 12.69 -13.68
N ASN A 224 12.91 12.52 -15.00
CA ASN A 224 12.10 11.48 -15.59
C ASN A 224 12.69 10.17 -15.10
N ILE A 225 11.92 9.44 -14.29
CA ILE A 225 12.15 8.01 -14.11
C ILE A 225 12.27 7.46 -15.54
N PRO A 226 13.42 6.86 -15.92
CA PRO A 226 13.50 6.13 -17.18
C PRO A 226 12.28 5.22 -17.23
N SER A 227 11.69 5.01 -18.40
CA SER A 227 10.64 3.99 -18.53
C SER A 227 11.16 2.63 -18.09
N GLY A 228 10.89 2.29 -16.83
CA GLY A 228 11.42 1.11 -16.19
C GLY A 228 11.93 1.31 -14.76
N GLU A 229 11.63 0.35 -13.93
CA GLU A 229 12.14 0.21 -12.57
C GLU A 229 13.21 -0.89 -12.51
N ILE A 230 14.08 -0.83 -11.51
CA ILE A 230 15.05 -1.89 -11.26
C ILE A 230 14.90 -2.40 -9.83
N SER A 231 14.89 -3.72 -9.68
CA SER A 231 14.84 -4.38 -8.38
C SER A 231 15.77 -5.59 -8.36
N ALA A 232 16.13 -6.04 -7.17
CA ALA A 232 16.82 -7.31 -7.03
C ALA A 232 15.80 -8.45 -6.92
N VAL A 233 16.02 -9.54 -7.65
CA VAL A 233 15.37 -10.82 -7.33
C VAL A 233 16.23 -11.58 -6.33
N SER A 234 17.54 -11.61 -6.56
CA SER A 234 18.52 -12.19 -5.65
C SER A 234 19.83 -11.41 -5.72
N ALA A 235 20.84 -11.79 -4.93
CA ALA A 235 22.19 -11.24 -5.07
C ALA A 235 22.81 -11.49 -6.47
N SER A 236 22.28 -12.44 -7.24
CA SER A 236 22.82 -12.80 -8.56
C SER A 236 21.86 -12.51 -9.73
N ILE A 237 20.66 -11.99 -9.46
CA ILE A 237 19.63 -11.76 -10.49
C ILE A 237 18.96 -10.41 -10.23
N LEU A 238 18.98 -9.56 -11.25
CA LEU A 238 18.25 -8.30 -11.29
C LEU A 238 16.99 -8.46 -12.13
N GLU A 239 15.90 -7.80 -11.71
CA GLU A 239 14.73 -7.55 -12.55
C GLU A 239 14.80 -6.10 -13.04
N VAL A 240 14.68 -5.92 -14.35
CA VAL A 240 14.50 -4.60 -14.97
C VAL A 240 13.13 -4.60 -15.64
N GLU A 241 12.22 -3.77 -15.14
CA GLU A 241 10.95 -3.52 -15.80
C GLU A 241 11.18 -2.56 -16.98
N ILE A 242 10.58 -2.83 -18.13
CA ILE A 242 10.59 -1.92 -19.30
C ILE A 242 9.20 -1.88 -19.89
N SER A 243 8.60 -0.69 -19.92
CA SER A 243 7.25 -0.45 -20.44
C SER A 243 7.30 0.32 -21.76
N GLY A 244 6.81 -0.29 -22.85
CA GLY A 244 6.69 0.35 -24.16
C GLY A 244 7.17 -0.49 -25.34
N ASN A 245 7.39 0.17 -26.48
CA ASN A 245 7.80 -0.51 -27.72
C ASN A 245 9.31 -0.68 -27.78
N VAL A 246 9.76 -1.93 -27.71
CA VAL A 246 11.18 -2.30 -27.79
C VAL A 246 11.38 -3.51 -28.69
N ASN A 247 12.51 -3.56 -29.39
CA ASN A 247 12.91 -4.78 -30.08
C ASN A 247 13.31 -5.84 -29.05
N VAL A 248 12.48 -6.86 -28.90
CA VAL A 248 12.68 -7.96 -27.97
C VAL A 248 14.02 -8.68 -28.19
N LEU A 249 14.51 -8.77 -29.43
CA LEU A 249 15.80 -9.42 -29.70
C LEU A 249 16.97 -8.62 -29.12
N ASP A 250 16.88 -7.29 -29.12
CA ASP A 250 17.88 -6.43 -28.48
C ASP A 250 17.78 -6.52 -26.95
N LEU A 251 16.55 -6.56 -26.42
CA LEU A 251 16.28 -6.73 -24.99
C LEU A 251 16.90 -8.02 -24.43
N MET A 252 16.79 -9.11 -25.17
CA MET A 252 17.32 -10.43 -24.82
C MET A 252 18.80 -10.62 -25.17
N ASN A 253 19.47 -9.60 -25.72
CA ASN A 253 20.88 -9.67 -26.07
C ASN A 253 21.76 -9.14 -24.92
N LYS A 254 22.47 -10.05 -24.24
CA LYS A 254 23.39 -9.72 -23.14
C LYS A 254 24.50 -8.72 -23.50
N ASP A 255 24.86 -8.61 -24.78
CA ASP A 255 25.88 -7.65 -25.22
C ASP A 255 25.36 -6.20 -25.24
N LYS A 256 24.04 -6.02 -25.16
CA LYS A 256 23.39 -4.70 -25.05
C LYS A 256 23.25 -4.22 -23.60
N TRP A 257 23.57 -5.07 -22.62
CA TRP A 257 23.45 -4.74 -21.20
C TRP A 257 24.82 -4.63 -20.54
N GLN A 258 24.95 -3.66 -19.64
CA GLN A 258 26.13 -3.49 -18.81
C GLN A 258 25.74 -3.27 -17.35
N ILE A 259 26.53 -3.81 -16.43
CA ILE A 259 26.43 -3.60 -14.99
C ILE A 259 27.80 -3.15 -14.48
N ALA A 260 27.84 -2.05 -13.74
CA ALA A 260 29.05 -1.55 -13.10
C ALA A 260 28.76 -1.18 -11.64
N SER A 261 29.81 -1.15 -10.82
CA SER A 261 29.75 -0.59 -9.48
C SER A 261 31.04 0.17 -9.22
N VAL A 262 30.93 1.29 -8.51
CA VAL A 262 32.08 2.05 -8.01
C VAL A 262 32.55 1.55 -6.64
N ASP A 263 31.70 0.79 -5.95
CA ASP A 263 31.94 0.30 -4.59
C ASP A 263 32.33 -1.18 -4.60
N ASP A 264 31.85 -1.97 -5.57
CA ASP A 264 32.15 -3.41 -5.68
C ASP A 264 33.27 -3.71 -6.68
N ASN A 265 34.44 -4.10 -6.17
CA ASN A 265 35.59 -4.53 -6.97
C ASN A 265 35.26 -5.59 -8.03
N ASN A 266 34.25 -6.45 -7.80
CA ASN A 266 33.84 -7.46 -8.78
C ASN A 266 33.21 -6.85 -10.04
N TYR A 267 32.70 -5.63 -9.93
CA TYR A 267 32.04 -4.85 -10.97
C TYR A 267 32.78 -3.55 -11.29
N PHE A 268 34.07 -3.46 -10.94
CA PHE A 268 34.95 -2.43 -11.46
C PHE A 268 35.09 -2.64 -12.98
N GLY A 269 34.64 -1.63 -13.72
CA GLY A 269 34.44 -1.70 -15.17
C GLY A 269 33.20 -2.53 -15.55
N ALA A 270 32.52 -2.09 -16.61
CA ALA A 270 31.28 -2.69 -17.09
C ALA A 270 31.39 -4.21 -17.31
N LYS A 271 30.51 -4.96 -16.64
CA LYS A 271 30.29 -6.40 -16.83
C LYS A 271 29.02 -6.62 -17.62
N LYS A 272 28.93 -7.77 -18.30
CA LYS A 272 27.73 -8.19 -19.01
C LYS A 272 27.01 -9.27 -18.21
N PRO A 273 25.66 -9.36 -18.30
CA PRO A 273 24.95 -10.50 -17.74
C PRO A 273 25.36 -11.80 -18.47
N ILE A 274 25.28 -12.92 -17.77
CA ILE A 274 25.63 -14.24 -18.32
C ILE A 274 24.43 -14.90 -19.03
N LYS A 275 23.22 -14.54 -18.62
CA LYS A 275 21.95 -15.08 -19.09
C LYS A 275 20.87 -13.99 -18.92
N ILE A 276 19.90 -13.98 -19.82
CA ILE A 276 18.72 -13.11 -19.74
C ILE A 276 17.49 -13.99 -19.86
N GLU A 277 16.53 -13.78 -18.96
CA GLU A 277 15.18 -14.35 -19.03
C GLU A 277 14.16 -13.23 -19.01
N ARG A 278 12.89 -13.56 -19.31
CA ARG A 278 11.86 -12.53 -19.42
C ARG A 278 10.49 -13.05 -19.03
N PHE A 279 9.71 -12.16 -18.42
CA PHE A 279 8.26 -12.23 -18.34
C PHE A 279 7.67 -10.99 -19.04
N THR A 280 6.54 -11.11 -19.72
CA THR A 280 5.88 -9.98 -20.40
C THR A 280 4.40 -10.04 -20.15
N VAL A 281 3.81 -8.87 -19.94
CA VAL A 281 2.37 -8.69 -19.75
C VAL A 281 1.88 -7.54 -20.62
N THR A 282 0.58 -7.54 -20.91
CA THR A 282 -0.06 -6.35 -21.50
C THR A 282 -0.23 -5.30 -20.41
N LEU A 283 0.18 -4.06 -20.69
CA LEU A 283 -0.01 -2.90 -19.82
C LEU A 283 -1.23 -2.09 -20.27
N ASP A 284 -1.42 -1.97 -21.58
CA ASP A 284 -2.56 -1.28 -22.19
C ASP A 284 -2.92 -1.97 -23.51
N ALA A 285 -4.20 -1.98 -23.87
CA ALA A 285 -4.70 -2.47 -25.15
C ALA A 285 -5.77 -1.55 -25.76
N GLU A 286 -5.90 -0.31 -25.29
CA GLU A 286 -6.91 0.66 -25.74
C GLU A 286 -6.83 0.96 -27.25
N ASP A 287 -8.01 1.04 -27.92
CA ASP A 287 -8.12 1.45 -29.34
C ASP A 287 -7.94 2.97 -29.51
N ARG A 288 -6.68 3.40 -29.51
CA ARG A 288 -6.29 4.83 -29.52
C ARG A 288 -6.56 5.52 -30.86
N ASN A 289 -6.57 4.77 -31.96
CA ASN A 289 -6.68 5.31 -33.32
C ASN A 289 -8.11 5.19 -33.89
N LYS A 290 -9.03 4.60 -33.12
CA LYS A 290 -10.45 4.39 -33.48
C LYS A 290 -10.62 3.61 -34.78
N ASN A 291 -9.68 2.72 -35.10
CA ASN A 291 -9.74 1.87 -36.29
C ASN A 291 -10.23 0.44 -35.99
N GLY A 292 -10.66 0.20 -34.76
CA GLY A 292 -10.97 -1.12 -34.23
C GLY A 292 -9.77 -1.68 -33.48
N GLN A 293 -10.01 -2.05 -32.23
CA GLN A 293 -9.00 -2.63 -31.34
C GLN A 293 -8.22 -3.75 -32.04
N ASN A 294 -6.89 -3.68 -32.03
CA ASN A 294 -6.03 -4.71 -32.61
C ASN A 294 -4.68 -4.84 -31.92
N ILE A 295 -3.92 -5.88 -32.30
CA ILE A 295 -2.66 -6.26 -31.66
C ILE A 295 -1.61 -5.13 -31.63
N ASN A 296 -1.66 -4.19 -32.58
CA ASN A 296 -0.71 -3.07 -32.65
C ASN A 296 -1.04 -1.96 -31.65
N ASP A 297 -2.26 -1.95 -31.09
CA ASP A 297 -2.67 -0.98 -30.08
C ASP A 297 -2.12 -1.34 -28.70
N ARG A 298 -1.46 -2.49 -28.55
CA ARG A 298 -0.99 -2.98 -27.25
C ARG A 298 0.29 -2.29 -26.81
N VAL A 299 0.29 -1.84 -25.56
CA VAL A 299 1.50 -1.47 -24.83
C VAL A 299 1.90 -2.67 -23.96
N LEU A 300 3.17 -3.03 -24.03
CA LEU A 300 3.74 -4.15 -23.30
C LEU A 300 4.60 -3.67 -22.15
N ARG A 301 4.55 -4.41 -21.04
CA ARG A 301 5.51 -4.33 -19.94
C ARG A 301 6.35 -5.61 -19.95
N HIS A 302 7.66 -5.46 -19.98
CA HIS A 302 8.64 -6.53 -19.96
C HIS A 302 9.39 -6.52 -18.63
N TYR A 303 9.31 -7.61 -17.87
CA TYR A 303 10.19 -7.88 -16.74
C TYR A 303 11.37 -8.69 -17.24
N VAL A 304 12.57 -8.10 -17.25
CA VAL A 304 13.80 -8.70 -17.77
C VAL A 304 14.69 -9.13 -16.63
N TYR A 305 15.00 -10.43 -16.58
CA TYR A 305 15.82 -11.02 -15.53
C TYR A 305 17.26 -11.15 -15.98
N LEU A 306 18.14 -10.29 -15.47
CA LEU A 306 19.57 -10.28 -15.78
C LEU A 306 20.33 -11.13 -14.77
N TYR A 307 20.88 -12.27 -15.22
CA TYR A 307 21.75 -13.10 -14.39
C TYR A 307 23.15 -12.52 -14.40
N LEU A 308 23.67 -12.26 -13.21
CA LEU A 308 24.95 -11.60 -13.02
C LEU A 308 26.10 -12.62 -13.00
N PRO A 309 27.30 -12.23 -13.47
CA PRO A 309 28.47 -13.10 -13.46
C PRO A 309 29.05 -13.35 -12.06
N GLN A 310 28.69 -12.53 -11.08
CA GLN A 310 29.08 -12.60 -9.67
C GLN A 310 27.88 -12.20 -8.80
N ASN A 311 27.97 -12.38 -7.48
CA ASN A 311 26.94 -11.88 -6.57
C ASN A 311 27.21 -10.41 -6.24
N MET A 312 26.15 -9.63 -6.16
CA MET A 312 26.12 -8.29 -5.57
C MET A 312 26.35 -8.37 -4.05
N LYS A 313 26.84 -7.28 -3.49
CA LYS A 313 27.06 -7.07 -2.06
C LYS A 313 26.02 -6.08 -1.52
N LEU A 314 25.48 -6.41 -0.35
CA LEU A 314 24.52 -5.52 0.32
C LEU A 314 25.17 -4.15 0.58
N ASP A 315 24.33 -3.11 0.56
CA ASP A 315 24.65 -1.72 0.82
C ASP A 315 25.59 -1.06 -0.23
N TYR A 316 25.79 -1.71 -1.39
CA TYR A 316 26.64 -1.21 -2.48
C TYR A 316 25.77 -0.73 -3.66
N ASN A 317 26.28 0.26 -4.40
CA ASN A 317 25.57 0.84 -5.54
C ASN A 317 25.96 0.16 -6.85
N TYR A 318 24.96 -0.17 -7.66
CA TYR A 318 25.12 -0.75 -8.99
C TYR A 318 24.44 0.15 -10.03
N THR A 319 25.10 0.34 -11.17
CA THR A 319 24.55 1.03 -12.32
C THR A 319 24.38 0.04 -13.46
N ILE A 320 23.17 -0.02 -14.01
CA ILE A 320 22.78 -0.93 -15.08
C ILE A 320 22.40 -0.11 -16.30
N THR A 321 22.97 -0.38 -17.46
CA THR A 321 22.67 0.34 -18.71
C THR A 321 22.23 -0.60 -19.82
N GLY A 322 21.25 -0.18 -20.61
CA GLY A 322 20.77 -0.87 -21.80
C GLY A 322 21.06 -0.06 -23.07
N ASN A 323 21.66 -0.66 -24.09
CA ASN A 323 21.96 -0.02 -25.37
C ASN A 323 21.03 -0.51 -26.49
N PHE A 324 19.80 -0.04 -26.46
CA PHE A 324 18.76 -0.32 -27.44
C PHE A 324 17.72 0.80 -27.49
N ASN A 325 16.99 0.86 -28.60
CA ASN A 325 15.93 1.85 -28.78
C ASN A 325 14.66 1.37 -28.06
N LEU A 326 14.06 2.27 -27.28
CA LEU A 326 12.77 2.09 -26.64
C LEU A 326 11.90 3.31 -26.97
N THR A 327 10.63 3.07 -27.29
CA THR A 327 9.62 4.11 -27.22
C THR A 327 8.81 3.90 -25.94
N PRO A 328 9.13 4.61 -24.85
CA PRO A 328 8.39 4.48 -23.60
C PRO A 328 6.93 4.87 -23.74
N TYR A 329 6.11 4.31 -22.86
CA TYR A 329 4.73 4.73 -22.67
C TYR A 329 4.50 5.13 -21.22
N PHE A 330 3.75 6.22 -21.02
CA PHE A 330 3.36 6.73 -19.70
C PHE A 330 1.85 6.88 -19.63
N TYR A 331 1.26 6.54 -18.48
CA TYR A 331 -0.16 6.72 -18.27
C TYR A 331 -0.50 8.22 -18.19
N ASN A 332 -1.51 8.64 -18.94
CA ASN A 332 -2.04 10.00 -18.87
C ASN A 332 -3.38 9.96 -18.11
N GLY A 333 -3.37 10.34 -16.83
CA GLY A 333 -4.56 10.34 -15.97
C GLY A 333 -5.64 11.35 -16.37
N ALA A 334 -5.34 12.32 -17.24
CA ALA A 334 -6.37 13.21 -17.79
C ALA A 334 -7.12 12.58 -18.98
N GLU A 335 -6.49 11.65 -19.69
CA GLU A 335 -7.06 11.00 -20.88
C GLU A 335 -7.51 9.55 -20.62
N GLY A 336 -7.00 8.93 -19.55
CA GLY A 336 -7.34 7.57 -19.13
C GLY A 336 -6.63 6.45 -19.89
N TYR A 337 -5.52 6.73 -20.59
CA TYR A 337 -4.73 5.72 -21.33
C TYR A 337 -3.25 6.10 -21.48
N PHE A 338 -2.41 5.16 -21.95
CA PHE A 338 -0.97 5.36 -22.10
C PHE A 338 -0.56 6.09 -23.40
N GLN A 339 0.35 7.07 -23.28
CA GLN A 339 0.90 7.85 -24.40
C GLN A 339 2.39 7.59 -24.61
N SER A 340 2.82 7.54 -25.88
CA SER A 340 4.23 7.33 -26.23
C SER A 340 5.06 8.59 -26.10
N GLN A 341 6.29 8.47 -25.59
CA GLN A 341 7.32 9.50 -25.71
C GLN A 341 8.60 8.89 -26.30
N SER A 342 9.54 9.69 -26.80
CA SER A 342 10.85 9.19 -27.25
C SER A 342 11.89 9.40 -26.16
N SER A 343 12.49 8.33 -25.64
CA SER A 343 13.63 8.41 -24.72
C SER A 343 14.60 7.25 -24.97
N GLN A 344 15.82 7.35 -24.45
CA GLN A 344 16.70 6.19 -24.33
C GLN A 344 16.44 5.48 -23.01
N VAL A 345 16.66 4.16 -22.99
CA VAL A 345 16.63 3.40 -21.74
C VAL A 345 17.78 3.87 -20.87
N GLY A 346 17.48 4.20 -19.61
CA GLY A 346 18.40 4.92 -18.74
C GLY A 346 19.71 4.16 -18.46
N PRO A 347 20.57 4.78 -17.65
CA PRO A 347 21.24 4.08 -16.58
C PRO A 347 20.25 3.91 -15.41
N PHE A 348 19.94 2.67 -15.03
CA PHE A 348 19.25 2.37 -13.79
C PHE A 348 20.25 2.28 -12.65
N THR A 349 19.89 2.74 -11.46
CA THR A 349 20.71 2.66 -10.26
C THR A 349 20.02 1.84 -9.19
N LEU A 350 20.77 0.94 -8.54
CA LEU A 350 20.28 0.07 -7.49
C LEU A 350 21.24 0.12 -6.29
N ASN A 351 20.75 0.46 -5.11
CA ASN A 351 21.47 0.21 -3.86
C ASN A 351 21.03 -1.16 -3.32
N PHE A 352 21.84 -2.20 -3.50
CA PHE A 352 21.37 -3.56 -3.21
C PHE A 352 21.10 -3.74 -1.70
N GLY A 353 19.84 -4.03 -1.36
CA GLY A 353 19.36 -4.21 0.00
C GLY A 353 18.92 -2.94 0.73
N ASN A 354 18.88 -1.76 0.11
CA ASN A 354 18.27 -0.56 0.70
C ASN A 354 17.31 0.10 -0.30
N GLU A 355 16.41 0.95 0.22
CA GLU A 355 15.42 1.66 -0.59
C GLU A 355 14.68 0.67 -1.50
N ASP A 356 14.68 0.86 -2.81
CA ASP A 356 14.01 -0.01 -3.80
C ASP A 356 14.85 -1.25 -4.19
N GLY A 357 16.05 -1.40 -3.63
CA GLY A 357 16.97 -2.47 -3.97
C GLY A 357 16.84 -3.75 -3.14
N PHE A 358 15.75 -3.92 -2.41
CA PHE A 358 15.44 -5.17 -1.72
C PHE A 358 15.17 -6.33 -2.70
N SER A 359 15.21 -7.54 -2.16
CA SER A 359 14.93 -8.79 -2.87
C SER A 359 13.44 -9.05 -2.96
N LYS A 360 12.87 -8.97 -4.17
CA LYS A 360 11.49 -9.42 -4.49
C LYS A 360 11.28 -10.92 -4.30
N ALA A 361 12.36 -11.70 -4.14
CA ALA A 361 12.25 -13.12 -3.81
C ALA A 361 11.96 -13.35 -2.32
N ILE A 362 12.04 -12.33 -1.44
CA ILE A 362 11.62 -12.39 -0.04
C ILE A 362 10.37 -11.53 0.15
N LYS A 363 9.20 -12.18 0.14
CA LYS A 363 7.88 -11.55 0.24
C LYS A 363 7.46 -11.35 1.69
N VAL A 364 6.99 -10.16 2.00
CA VAL A 364 6.50 -9.78 3.31
C VAL A 364 5.12 -9.13 3.19
N ASN A 365 4.36 -9.09 4.28
CA ASN A 365 3.27 -8.12 4.40
C ASN A 365 3.87 -6.71 4.34
N GLN A 366 3.51 -5.97 3.29
CA GLN A 366 4.00 -4.65 2.91
C GLN A 366 3.35 -3.50 3.68
N PHE A 367 2.49 -3.81 4.65
CA PHE A 367 1.86 -2.84 5.53
C PHE A 367 2.25 -3.12 6.98
N ALA A 368 1.63 -4.11 7.62
CA ALA A 368 1.98 -4.50 8.97
C ALA A 368 1.45 -5.89 9.34
N TYR A 369 2.29 -6.68 10.02
CA TYR A 369 1.83 -7.89 10.71
C TYR A 369 1.22 -7.55 12.07
N SER A 370 0.07 -8.15 12.43
CA SER A 370 -0.50 -7.95 13.77
C SER A 370 0.36 -8.60 14.87
N ASN A 371 0.63 -7.88 15.97
CA ASN A 371 1.30 -8.47 17.14
C ASN A 371 0.40 -9.43 17.93
N LYS A 372 -0.91 -9.47 17.65
CA LYS A 372 -1.87 -10.40 18.26
C LYS A 372 -1.86 -11.76 17.58
N SER A 373 -1.30 -11.86 16.37
CA SER A 373 -1.13 -13.14 15.69
C SER A 373 0.10 -13.87 16.23
N ASN A 374 -0.11 -15.11 16.67
CA ASN A 374 0.95 -16.06 17.01
C ASN A 374 1.52 -16.77 15.78
N LYS A 375 0.89 -16.60 14.61
CA LYS A 375 1.35 -17.15 13.33
C LYS A 375 1.63 -16.00 12.36
N ARG A 376 2.91 -15.72 12.13
CA ARG A 376 3.37 -14.69 11.19
C ARG A 376 4.47 -15.26 10.32
N TYR A 377 4.31 -15.11 9.01
CA TYR A 377 5.23 -15.71 8.04
C TYR A 377 5.52 -14.74 6.91
N ALA A 378 6.79 -14.68 6.54
CA ALA A 378 7.24 -14.21 5.24
C ALA A 378 7.54 -15.43 4.36
N TYR A 379 7.71 -15.22 3.06
CA TYR A 379 7.96 -16.30 2.11
C TYR A 379 9.16 -15.99 1.21
N ALA A 380 9.93 -17.02 0.89
CA ALA A 380 10.96 -16.95 -0.12
C ALA A 380 10.62 -17.87 -1.30
N GLY A 381 10.80 -17.34 -2.52
CA GLY A 381 10.46 -18.02 -3.76
C GLY A 381 10.26 -17.00 -4.88
N PHE A 382 10.49 -17.39 -6.14
CA PHE A 382 10.25 -16.52 -7.29
C PHE A 382 10.09 -17.33 -8.58
N TRP A 383 9.29 -16.82 -9.52
CA TRP A 383 9.15 -17.38 -10.87
C TRP A 383 9.72 -16.40 -11.90
N LEU A 384 10.75 -16.81 -12.62
CA LEU A 384 11.62 -15.99 -13.47
C LEU A 384 11.14 -15.93 -14.94
N GLY A 385 9.83 -15.99 -15.17
CA GLY A 385 9.27 -16.02 -16.52
C GLY A 385 9.78 -17.23 -17.32
N SER A 386 10.41 -16.97 -18.46
CA SER A 386 11.05 -18.00 -19.29
C SER A 386 12.17 -18.78 -18.57
N GLY A 387 12.70 -18.26 -17.46
CA GLY A 387 13.67 -18.95 -16.61
C GLY A 387 13.08 -20.02 -15.68
N GLY A 388 11.75 -20.08 -15.56
CA GLY A 388 11.06 -21.00 -14.66
C GLY A 388 11.29 -20.68 -13.18
N THR A 389 11.26 -21.71 -12.34
CA THR A 389 11.37 -21.58 -10.88
C THR A 389 12.77 -21.17 -10.44
N LEU A 390 12.86 -20.18 -9.55
CA LEU A 390 14.11 -19.84 -8.87
C LEU A 390 14.55 -21.00 -7.96
N ASN A 391 15.78 -21.45 -8.14
CA ASN A 391 16.43 -22.40 -7.22
C ASN A 391 17.14 -21.62 -6.12
N ILE A 392 16.87 -21.97 -4.87
CA ILE A 392 17.46 -21.33 -3.69
C ILE A 392 18.30 -22.40 -3.00
N ASN A 393 19.59 -22.17 -2.76
CA ASN A 393 20.47 -23.15 -2.10
C ASN A 393 20.70 -22.81 -0.63
N SER A 394 20.89 -21.53 -0.31
CA SER A 394 21.06 -21.04 1.05
C SER A 394 19.71 -20.92 1.75
N LYS A 395 19.48 -21.75 2.75
CA LYS A 395 18.23 -21.75 3.54
C LYS A 395 18.34 -20.99 4.84
N GLU A 396 19.53 -20.52 5.21
CA GLU A 396 19.73 -19.75 6.44
C GLU A 396 19.25 -18.31 6.22
N TYR A 397 18.54 -17.76 7.21
CA TYR A 397 18.12 -16.36 7.22
C TYR A 397 18.35 -15.74 8.60
N THR A 398 18.52 -14.43 8.62
CA THR A 398 18.63 -13.63 9.85
C THR A 398 17.68 -12.45 9.78
N ILE A 399 16.93 -12.21 10.86
CA ILE A 399 16.04 -11.06 11.04
C ILE A 399 16.78 -10.03 11.88
N TYR A 400 16.77 -8.79 11.41
CA TYR A 400 17.35 -7.65 12.11
C TYR A 400 16.27 -6.65 12.50
N ASN A 401 16.46 -5.99 13.63
CA ASN A 401 15.74 -4.76 13.91
C ASN A 401 16.26 -3.66 12.99
N TRP A 402 15.36 -2.98 12.28
CA TRP A 402 15.75 -2.00 11.27
C TRP A 402 16.53 -0.81 11.86
N GLN A 403 16.10 -0.30 13.02
CA GLN A 403 16.63 0.93 13.59
C GLN A 403 18.05 0.77 14.15
N ASN A 404 18.29 -0.28 14.94
CA ASN A 404 19.58 -0.49 15.61
C ASN A 404 20.47 -1.55 14.94
N LYS A 405 19.97 -2.19 13.86
CA LYS A 405 20.64 -3.21 13.07
C LYS A 405 21.10 -4.43 13.89
N GLN A 406 20.49 -4.69 15.05
CA GLN A 406 20.79 -5.85 15.88
C GLN A 406 20.06 -7.08 15.37
N ILE A 407 20.73 -8.24 15.46
CA ILE A 407 20.13 -9.55 15.17
C ILE A 407 19.05 -9.83 16.21
N VAL A 408 17.85 -10.16 15.72
CA VAL A 408 16.70 -10.55 16.54
C VAL A 408 16.53 -12.06 16.53
N LYS A 409 16.73 -12.69 15.36
CA LYS A 409 16.53 -14.13 15.15
C LYS A 409 17.36 -14.61 13.98
N SER A 410 17.98 -15.79 14.09
CA SER A 410 18.56 -16.53 12.96
C SER A 410 17.97 -17.93 12.93
N ALA A 411 17.63 -18.42 11.74
CA ALA A 411 17.01 -19.74 11.56
C ALA A 411 17.12 -20.22 10.11
N VAL A 412 16.65 -21.45 9.87
CA VAL A 412 16.54 -22.07 8.54
C VAL A 412 15.11 -21.91 8.04
N MET A 413 14.93 -21.56 6.77
CA MET A 413 13.64 -21.53 6.10
C MET A 413 13.01 -22.93 6.05
N ILE A 414 11.69 -23.01 6.21
CA ILE A 414 10.95 -24.27 6.11
C ILE A 414 10.50 -24.48 4.66
N GLU A 415 10.95 -25.55 4.01
CA GLU A 415 10.49 -25.88 2.66
C GLU A 415 9.02 -26.34 2.68
N ARG A 416 8.17 -25.60 1.97
CA ARG A 416 6.75 -25.92 1.76
C ARG A 416 6.55 -26.71 0.46
N GLY A 417 7.56 -26.73 -0.42
CA GLY A 417 7.59 -27.47 -1.69
C GLY A 417 7.10 -26.64 -2.88
N TYR A 418 7.06 -27.28 -4.05
CA TYR A 418 6.57 -26.67 -5.29
C TYR A 418 5.07 -26.36 -5.23
N ASP A 419 4.69 -25.19 -5.73
CA ASP A 419 3.32 -24.73 -5.87
C ASP A 419 2.98 -24.47 -7.34
N ASP A 420 2.15 -25.32 -7.95
CA ASP A 420 1.77 -25.23 -9.36
C ASP A 420 1.10 -23.90 -9.72
N LEU A 421 0.42 -23.27 -8.76
CA LEU A 421 -0.31 -22.01 -8.99
C LEU A 421 0.64 -20.82 -9.10
N SER A 422 1.70 -20.77 -8.29
CA SER A 422 2.71 -19.70 -8.33
C SER A 422 3.89 -20.01 -9.27
N GLY A 423 4.17 -21.29 -9.54
CA GLY A 423 5.36 -21.74 -10.28
C GLY A 423 6.63 -21.71 -9.43
N GLU A 424 6.50 -21.66 -8.11
CA GLU A 424 7.61 -21.47 -7.17
C GLU A 424 7.85 -22.68 -6.28
N ASN A 425 9.10 -22.89 -5.89
CA ASN A 425 9.40 -23.66 -4.68
C ASN A 425 9.27 -22.70 -3.50
N VAL A 426 8.24 -22.90 -2.68
CA VAL A 426 7.91 -21.98 -1.58
C VAL A 426 8.69 -22.36 -0.32
N TYR A 427 9.35 -21.36 0.27
CA TYR A 427 10.04 -21.47 1.54
C TYR A 427 9.42 -20.50 2.54
N GLU A 428 9.11 -20.98 3.73
CA GLU A 428 8.49 -20.21 4.80
C GLU A 428 9.55 -19.67 5.75
N ILE A 429 9.44 -18.38 6.07
CA ILE A 429 10.28 -17.65 7.02
C ILE A 429 9.42 -17.35 8.24
N ASN A 430 9.76 -17.94 9.38
CA ASN A 430 8.97 -17.81 10.60
C ASN A 430 9.27 -16.49 11.32
N LEU A 431 8.27 -15.62 11.41
CA LEU A 431 8.29 -14.31 12.09
C LEU A 431 7.60 -14.33 13.47
N THR A 432 7.10 -15.49 13.90
CA THR A 432 6.47 -15.64 15.22
C THR A 432 7.45 -15.25 16.33
N GLY A 433 6.92 -14.49 17.29
CA GLY A 433 7.65 -14.03 18.48
C GLY A 433 8.31 -12.65 18.32
N LEU A 434 8.31 -12.06 17.12
CA LEU A 434 8.76 -10.67 16.95
C LEU A 434 7.85 -9.73 17.75
N THR A 435 8.45 -8.80 18.49
CA THR A 435 7.74 -7.74 19.21
C THR A 435 7.38 -6.60 18.27
N GLN A 436 6.61 -5.63 18.75
CA GLN A 436 6.33 -4.41 17.98
C GLN A 436 7.62 -3.72 17.53
N GLY A 437 7.66 -3.25 16.28
CA GLY A 437 8.81 -2.57 15.68
C GLY A 437 8.96 -2.86 14.18
N LYS A 438 9.98 -2.26 13.56
CA LYS A 438 10.34 -2.45 12.15
C LYS A 438 11.52 -3.41 11.99
N TYR A 439 11.48 -4.28 11.00
CA TYR A 439 12.46 -5.35 10.78
C TYR A 439 12.76 -5.54 9.29
N TYR A 440 13.85 -6.24 9.02
CA TYR A 440 14.15 -6.78 7.69
C TYR A 440 14.79 -8.17 7.82
N ILE A 441 14.71 -8.98 6.76
CA ILE A 441 15.28 -10.33 6.68
C ILE A 441 16.48 -10.29 5.74
N GLU A 442 17.59 -10.93 6.09
CA GLU A 442 18.71 -11.19 5.19
C GLU A 442 18.91 -12.68 4.97
N ASN A 443 19.20 -13.03 3.71
CA ASN A 443 19.68 -14.33 3.28
C ASN A 443 20.89 -14.12 2.36
N SER A 444 21.92 -14.97 2.48
CA SER A 444 23.19 -14.77 1.78
C SER A 444 23.11 -14.90 0.24
N GLU A 445 22.08 -15.56 -0.28
CA GLU A 445 21.85 -15.77 -1.70
C GLU A 445 20.79 -14.81 -2.26
N LEU A 446 19.71 -14.59 -1.51
CA LEU A 446 18.60 -13.73 -1.93
C LEU A 446 18.87 -12.24 -1.68
N GLY A 447 19.64 -11.88 -0.65
CA GLY A 447 19.82 -10.50 -0.22
C GLY A 447 18.92 -10.13 0.95
N ARG A 448 18.46 -8.87 0.98
CA ARG A 448 17.65 -8.29 2.06
C ARG A 448 16.20 -8.10 1.60
N SER A 449 15.21 -8.39 2.45
CA SER A 449 13.80 -8.09 2.19
C SER A 449 13.51 -6.59 2.26
N ALA A 450 12.32 -6.19 1.81
CA ALA A 450 11.76 -4.89 2.21
C ALA A 450 11.67 -4.77 3.74
N ILE A 451 11.63 -3.54 4.23
CA ILE A 451 11.35 -3.28 5.65
C ILE A 451 9.87 -3.59 5.91
N PHE A 452 9.59 -4.30 6.98
CA PHE A 452 8.23 -4.60 7.40
C PHE A 452 8.03 -4.32 8.89
N SER A 453 6.80 -4.02 9.25
CA SER A 453 6.41 -3.65 10.60
C SER A 453 5.62 -4.74 11.29
N VAL A 454 5.84 -4.89 12.60
CA VAL A 454 4.99 -5.66 13.50
C VAL A 454 4.23 -4.67 14.37
N GLN A 455 2.90 -4.72 14.30
CA GLN A 455 1.98 -3.80 14.94
C GLN A 455 2.33 -2.34 14.65
N ASP A 456 1.92 -1.89 13.48
CA ASP A 456 1.83 -0.48 13.13
C ASP A 456 0.47 -0.20 12.49
N ASN A 457 -0.13 0.95 12.80
CA ASN A 457 -1.29 1.51 12.10
C ASN A 457 -2.42 0.52 11.69
N VAL A 458 -2.75 -0.47 12.53
CA VAL A 458 -3.79 -1.48 12.22
C VAL A 458 -5.16 -0.83 11.98
N PHE A 459 -5.44 0.26 12.70
CA PHE A 459 -6.62 1.07 12.45
C PHE A 459 -6.64 1.66 11.03
N ASP A 460 -5.51 2.15 10.53
CA ASP A 460 -5.45 2.80 9.22
C ASP A 460 -5.79 1.81 8.10
N GLY A 461 -5.38 0.54 8.24
CA GLY A 461 -5.82 -0.52 7.33
C GLY A 461 -7.34 -0.70 7.31
N PHE A 462 -7.99 -0.75 8.48
CA PHE A 462 -9.46 -0.80 8.59
C PHE A 462 -10.13 0.46 8.03
N TYR A 463 -9.61 1.63 8.42
CA TYR A 463 -10.08 2.93 7.94
C TYR A 463 -10.05 2.97 6.42
N THR A 464 -8.92 2.65 5.80
CA THR A 464 -8.74 2.70 4.34
C THR A 464 -9.71 1.76 3.61
N VAL A 465 -9.86 0.49 4.01
CA VAL A 465 -10.77 -0.43 3.30
C VAL A 465 -12.25 -0.08 3.52
N ALA A 466 -12.64 0.41 4.70
CA ALA A 466 -14.01 0.88 4.96
C ALA A 466 -14.32 2.15 4.15
N ARG A 467 -13.33 3.04 4.04
CA ARG A 467 -13.40 4.25 3.23
C ARG A 467 -13.45 3.97 1.74
N GLY A 468 -12.78 2.92 1.25
CA GLY A 468 -12.93 2.47 -0.13
C GLY A 468 -14.41 2.27 -0.49
N LEU A 469 -15.22 1.72 0.42
CA LEU A 469 -16.67 1.55 0.20
C LEU A 469 -17.43 2.88 0.24
N TYR A 470 -17.06 3.80 1.15
CA TYR A 470 -17.61 5.16 1.18
C TYR A 470 -17.42 5.89 -0.17
N GLN A 471 -16.27 5.69 -0.83
CA GLN A 471 -15.97 6.31 -2.13
C GLN A 471 -16.84 5.76 -3.27
N GLN A 472 -17.49 4.62 -3.06
CA GLN A 472 -18.45 4.04 -4.00
C GLN A 472 -19.86 4.58 -3.83
N ARG A 473 -20.16 5.48 -2.87
CA ARG A 473 -21.54 5.91 -2.62
C ARG A 473 -22.20 6.51 -3.86
N ALA A 474 -23.40 6.03 -4.16
CA ALA A 474 -24.18 6.42 -5.33
C ALA A 474 -25.36 7.35 -4.98
N GLY A 475 -25.78 8.19 -5.93
CA GLY A 475 -26.91 9.11 -5.73
C GLY A 475 -26.69 10.10 -4.59
N THR A 476 -25.44 10.48 -4.35
CA THR A 476 -25.02 11.48 -3.35
C THR A 476 -23.79 12.24 -3.87
N SER A 477 -23.45 13.35 -3.22
CA SER A 477 -22.14 14.00 -3.38
C SER A 477 -21.15 13.41 -2.38
N LEU A 478 -19.86 13.36 -2.74
CA LEU A 478 -18.76 13.10 -1.82
C LEU A 478 -18.11 14.44 -1.45
N PRO A 479 -18.28 14.96 -0.21
CA PRO A 479 -17.79 16.29 0.14
C PRO A 479 -16.26 16.35 0.32
N ALA A 480 -15.66 17.49 -0.04
CA ALA A 480 -14.22 17.71 0.05
C ALA A 480 -13.70 17.73 1.51
N GLU A 481 -14.56 18.05 2.49
CA GLU A 481 -14.22 17.94 3.90
C GLU A 481 -14.01 16.49 4.37
N ASN A 482 -14.57 15.51 3.64
CA ASN A 482 -14.45 14.10 3.98
C ASN A 482 -13.38 13.40 3.14
N THR A 483 -13.16 13.80 1.88
CA THR A 483 -12.28 13.07 0.93
C THR A 483 -11.64 13.99 -0.10
N ASP A 484 -10.41 13.67 -0.51
CA ASP A 484 -9.75 14.33 -1.64
C ASP A 484 -10.39 13.91 -2.98
N TRP A 485 -10.87 12.66 -3.09
CA TRP A 485 -11.63 12.12 -4.23
C TRP A 485 -13.11 12.54 -4.19
N ASN A 486 -13.34 13.85 -4.13
CA ASN A 486 -14.66 14.45 -4.00
C ASN A 486 -15.39 14.55 -5.35
N HIS A 487 -16.72 14.53 -5.32
CA HIS A 487 -17.55 14.80 -6.51
C HIS A 487 -18.94 15.31 -6.13
N ASP A 488 -19.55 16.08 -7.04
CA ASP A 488 -20.93 16.54 -6.91
C ASP A 488 -21.95 15.39 -7.09
N LEU A 489 -23.21 15.65 -6.76
CA LEU A 489 -24.30 14.67 -6.93
C LEU A 489 -24.45 14.21 -8.39
N CYS A 490 -24.30 12.90 -8.61
CA CYS A 490 -24.52 12.22 -9.89
C CYS A 490 -25.48 11.01 -9.73
N HIS A 491 -26.08 10.56 -10.84
CA HIS A 491 -26.92 9.33 -10.92
C HIS A 491 -28.11 9.22 -9.95
N SER A 492 -28.73 10.35 -9.57
CA SER A 492 -29.89 10.38 -8.67
C SER A 492 -31.24 10.14 -9.36
N ILE A 493 -31.36 10.39 -10.66
CA ILE A 493 -32.60 10.18 -11.42
C ILE A 493 -32.55 8.82 -12.10
N VAL A 494 -33.56 7.99 -11.82
CA VAL A 494 -33.74 6.67 -12.46
C VAL A 494 -35.19 6.48 -12.89
N TYR A 495 -35.40 5.62 -13.89
CA TYR A 495 -36.74 5.35 -14.42
C TYR A 495 -37.22 3.95 -14.06
N LYS A 496 -38.46 3.84 -13.58
CA LYS A 496 -39.05 2.53 -13.27
C LYS A 496 -39.42 1.79 -14.53
N VAL A 497 -38.99 0.53 -14.62
CA VAL A 497 -39.34 -0.37 -15.72
C VAL A 497 -39.86 -1.68 -15.15
N ASP A 498 -40.94 -2.22 -15.71
CA ASP A 498 -41.52 -3.49 -15.28
C ASP A 498 -40.92 -4.67 -16.06
N ILE A 499 -39.59 -4.69 -16.13
CA ILE A 499 -38.78 -5.78 -16.68
C ILE A 499 -38.06 -6.45 -15.51
N LEU A 500 -38.12 -7.78 -15.44
CA LEU A 500 -37.37 -8.54 -14.43
C LEU A 500 -35.87 -8.33 -14.64
N GLU A 501 -35.16 -8.17 -13.54
CA GLU A 501 -33.70 -8.04 -13.54
C GLU A 501 -33.03 -9.19 -14.29
N ASN A 502 -32.03 -8.86 -15.09
CA ASN A 502 -31.20 -9.85 -15.79
C ASN A 502 -29.71 -9.53 -15.65
N TRP A 503 -29.28 -9.24 -14.41
CA TRP A 503 -27.91 -9.34 -13.90
C TRP A 503 -26.75 -9.21 -14.90
N GLY A 504 -26.72 -8.11 -15.66
CA GLY A 504 -25.67 -7.85 -16.66
C GLY A 504 -26.17 -7.73 -18.10
N LEU A 505 -27.48 -7.79 -18.37
CA LEU A 505 -28.02 -7.26 -19.61
C LEU A 505 -28.43 -5.80 -19.44
N ASP A 506 -27.76 -4.97 -20.22
CA ASP A 506 -28.14 -3.59 -20.51
C ASP A 506 -29.63 -3.48 -20.84
N PHE A 507 -30.26 -2.41 -20.37
CA PHE A 507 -31.57 -2.03 -20.88
C PHE A 507 -31.47 -1.71 -22.38
N PRO A 508 -32.42 -2.13 -23.22
CA PRO A 508 -32.43 -1.74 -24.62
C PRO A 508 -32.43 -0.20 -24.76
N ALA A 509 -31.67 0.35 -25.71
CA ALA A 509 -31.56 1.80 -25.92
C ALA A 509 -32.91 2.53 -26.11
N GLY A 510 -33.95 1.81 -26.56
CA GLY A 510 -35.33 2.32 -26.71
C GLY A 510 -36.20 2.25 -25.45
N THR A 511 -35.64 1.89 -24.29
CA THR A 511 -36.42 1.72 -23.05
C THR A 511 -37.05 3.05 -22.60
N SER A 512 -38.34 3.01 -22.30
CA SER A 512 -39.14 4.21 -22.04
C SER A 512 -38.70 4.94 -20.76
N LYS A 513 -38.48 6.26 -20.87
CA LYS A 513 -38.10 7.16 -19.76
C LYS A 513 -39.35 7.68 -19.02
N GLN A 514 -40.20 6.77 -18.58
CA GLN A 514 -41.43 7.09 -17.83
C GLN A 514 -41.24 6.78 -16.34
N ASN A 515 -42.05 7.42 -15.49
CA ASN A 515 -42.05 7.21 -14.04
C ASN A 515 -40.66 7.44 -13.38
N PRO A 516 -40.08 8.65 -13.50
CA PRO A 516 -38.83 8.96 -12.84
C PRO A 516 -38.99 8.88 -11.32
N ILE A 517 -37.97 8.36 -10.65
CA ILE A 517 -37.82 8.45 -9.19
C ILE A 517 -36.45 9.03 -8.87
N ILE A 518 -36.39 9.70 -7.72
CA ILE A 518 -35.14 10.18 -7.15
C ILE A 518 -34.64 9.10 -6.20
N LEU A 519 -33.47 8.53 -6.51
CA LEU A 519 -32.77 7.58 -5.66
C LEU A 519 -31.54 8.21 -5.04
N GLU A 520 -31.35 7.86 -3.78
CA GLU A 520 -30.17 8.17 -2.97
C GLU A 520 -29.80 6.87 -2.24
N GLY A 521 -28.51 6.64 -2.01
CA GLY A 521 -28.04 5.48 -1.28
C GLY A 521 -27.59 4.33 -2.18
N GLY A 522 -26.95 3.35 -1.55
CA GLY A 522 -26.28 2.26 -2.23
C GLY A 522 -24.89 2.64 -2.73
N TRP A 523 -24.21 1.69 -3.35
CA TRP A 523 -22.87 1.87 -3.86
C TRP A 523 -22.84 1.55 -5.35
N TYR A 524 -21.98 2.23 -6.10
CA TYR A 524 -21.54 1.77 -7.41
C TYR A 524 -20.87 0.40 -7.26
N ASP A 525 -21.34 -0.58 -8.04
CA ASP A 525 -20.98 -1.99 -7.86
C ASP A 525 -19.50 -2.23 -8.02
N ALA A 526 -18.87 -1.55 -8.96
CA ALA A 526 -17.51 -1.82 -9.38
C ALA A 526 -16.87 -0.54 -9.95
N GLY A 527 -16.13 -0.69 -11.06
CA GLY A 527 -15.60 0.44 -11.80
C GLY A 527 -16.66 1.22 -12.59
N ASP A 528 -17.82 0.61 -12.81
CA ASP A 528 -19.02 1.21 -13.40
C ASP A 528 -20.00 1.71 -12.32
N PHE A 529 -21.15 2.26 -12.74
CA PHE A 529 -22.09 2.95 -11.85
C PHE A 529 -23.38 2.16 -11.57
N ASP A 530 -23.35 0.85 -11.79
CA ASP A 530 -24.44 -0.06 -11.48
C ASP A 530 -24.72 -0.14 -9.98
N ARG A 531 -25.98 -0.46 -9.62
CA ARG A 531 -26.35 -0.77 -8.23
C ARG A 531 -27.12 -2.08 -8.19
N ARG A 532 -26.55 -3.15 -7.64
CA ARG A 532 -27.10 -4.51 -7.79
C ARG A 532 -27.75 -5.03 -6.52
N PRO A 533 -28.78 -5.88 -6.58
CA PRO A 533 -29.41 -6.49 -5.40
C PRO A 533 -28.48 -7.29 -4.50
N VAL A 534 -27.37 -7.82 -5.03
CA VAL A 534 -26.33 -8.50 -4.23
C VAL A 534 -25.64 -7.56 -3.23
N HIS A 535 -25.75 -6.24 -3.38
CA HIS A 535 -25.24 -5.29 -2.39
C HIS A 535 -25.89 -5.47 -1.02
N LEU A 536 -27.09 -6.06 -0.95
CA LEU A 536 -27.70 -6.44 0.32
C LEU A 536 -26.86 -7.50 1.06
N ASN A 537 -26.06 -8.32 0.38
CA ASN A 537 -25.09 -9.21 1.04
C ASN A 537 -24.02 -8.39 1.76
N THR A 538 -23.49 -7.33 1.13
CA THR A 538 -22.53 -6.42 1.75
C THR A 538 -23.17 -5.73 2.96
N VAL A 539 -24.43 -5.28 2.85
CA VAL A 539 -25.18 -4.75 4.01
C VAL A 539 -25.26 -5.79 5.14
N GLU A 540 -25.66 -7.03 4.86
CA GLU A 540 -25.71 -8.11 5.87
C GLU A 540 -24.33 -8.35 6.52
N GLN A 541 -23.23 -8.32 5.74
CA GLN A 541 -21.86 -8.48 6.24
C GLN A 541 -21.43 -7.34 7.16
N LEU A 542 -21.71 -6.08 6.79
CA LEU A 542 -21.39 -4.92 7.61
C LEU A 542 -22.19 -4.90 8.91
N LEU A 543 -23.50 -5.20 8.85
CA LEU A 543 -24.35 -5.30 10.03
C LEU A 543 -23.90 -6.40 10.99
N ALA A 544 -23.54 -7.58 10.46
CA ALA A 544 -23.03 -8.68 11.27
C ALA A 544 -21.67 -8.35 11.91
N THR A 545 -20.77 -7.73 11.15
CA THR A 545 -19.46 -7.29 11.64
C THR A 545 -19.60 -6.23 12.73
N GLN A 546 -20.44 -5.21 12.50
CA GLN A 546 -20.73 -4.19 13.50
C GLN A 546 -21.30 -4.81 14.77
N GLU A 547 -22.29 -5.70 14.66
CA GLU A 547 -22.88 -6.35 15.83
C GLU A 547 -21.87 -7.21 16.61
N ALA A 548 -21.00 -7.94 15.89
CA ALA A 548 -19.96 -8.77 16.50
C ALA A 548 -18.91 -7.95 17.26
N PHE A 549 -18.56 -6.75 16.79
CA PHE A 549 -17.50 -5.91 17.35
C PHE A 549 -17.97 -4.51 17.77
N ASN A 550 -19.23 -4.40 18.20
CA ASN A 550 -19.88 -3.12 18.48
C ASN A 550 -19.16 -2.25 19.52
N ASN A 551 -18.44 -2.87 20.46
CA ASN A 551 -17.67 -2.17 21.49
C ASN A 551 -16.34 -1.59 20.98
N ARG A 552 -15.95 -1.88 19.73
CA ARG A 552 -14.69 -1.44 19.12
C ARG A 552 -14.93 -0.55 17.91
N LEU A 553 -16.01 -0.77 17.18
CA LEU A 553 -16.42 -0.01 16.01
C LEU A 553 -17.41 1.08 16.46
N SER A 554 -16.91 2.30 16.63
CA SER A 554 -17.63 3.45 17.18
C SER A 554 -17.96 4.51 16.13
N ASP A 555 -18.65 5.56 16.56
CA ASP A 555 -18.87 6.80 15.82
C ASP A 555 -17.55 7.60 15.69
N ASN A 556 -17.46 8.51 14.71
CA ASN A 556 -16.37 9.46 14.43
C ASN A 556 -15.00 8.85 14.11
N ILE A 557 -14.94 7.63 13.59
CA ILE A 557 -13.70 6.94 13.23
C ILE A 557 -13.49 6.88 11.71
N LEU A 558 -14.53 6.94 10.88
CA LEU A 558 -14.43 6.86 9.41
C LEU A 558 -14.56 8.22 8.71
N ASN A 559 -14.76 9.35 9.42
CA ASN A 559 -14.85 10.68 8.80
C ASN A 559 -15.85 10.75 7.61
N ILE A 560 -16.99 10.06 7.73
CA ILE A 560 -18.06 10.10 6.72
C ILE A 560 -19.05 11.23 7.06
N PRO A 561 -19.94 11.65 6.15
CA PRO A 561 -20.91 12.71 6.43
C PRO A 561 -21.79 12.45 7.67
N GLU A 562 -22.02 11.18 8.00
CA GLU A 562 -22.79 10.75 9.17
C GLU A 562 -21.99 10.75 10.49
N SER A 563 -20.65 10.86 10.44
CA SER A 563 -19.82 10.88 11.63
C SER A 563 -20.21 12.00 12.59
N GLY A 564 -20.47 11.63 13.85
CA GLY A 564 -20.94 12.52 14.91
C GLY A 564 -22.46 12.47 15.14
N ASN A 565 -23.18 11.60 14.44
CA ASN A 565 -24.63 11.45 14.59
C ASN A 565 -25.06 10.56 15.79
N GLY A 566 -24.10 9.96 16.49
CA GLY A 566 -24.34 9.04 17.61
C GLY A 566 -24.54 7.57 17.22
N LEU A 567 -24.35 7.20 15.96
CA LEU A 567 -24.30 5.83 15.45
C LEU A 567 -22.85 5.47 15.09
N PRO A 568 -22.47 4.18 15.18
CA PRO A 568 -21.17 3.74 14.66
C PRO A 568 -21.04 3.98 13.16
N ASP A 569 -19.91 4.50 12.69
CA ASP A 569 -19.77 4.87 11.28
C ASP A 569 -19.91 3.67 10.32
N LEU A 570 -19.43 2.49 10.72
CA LEU A 570 -19.60 1.27 9.92
C LEU A 570 -21.09 0.86 9.81
N PHE A 571 -21.86 1.15 10.86
CA PHE A 571 -23.30 0.96 10.86
C PHE A 571 -23.98 1.97 9.93
N ASP A 572 -23.55 3.23 9.95
CA ASP A 572 -24.06 4.26 9.03
C ASP A 572 -23.79 3.90 7.57
N GLU A 573 -22.60 3.38 7.25
CA GLU A 573 -22.30 2.90 5.91
C GLU A 573 -23.24 1.75 5.50
N ALA A 574 -23.53 0.81 6.41
CA ALA A 574 -24.51 -0.25 6.15
C ALA A 574 -25.94 0.30 5.93
N LEU A 575 -26.35 1.33 6.69
CA LEU A 575 -27.63 2.01 6.49
C LEU A 575 -27.67 2.76 5.16
N PHE A 576 -26.55 3.33 4.71
CA PHE A 576 -26.46 3.98 3.40
C PHE A 576 -26.67 2.98 2.26
N GLY A 577 -26.08 1.79 2.35
CA GLY A 577 -26.34 0.67 1.44
C GLY A 577 -27.81 0.24 1.44
N LEU A 578 -28.42 0.11 2.61
CA LEU A 578 -29.83 -0.27 2.77
C LEU A 578 -30.82 0.78 2.23
N LYS A 579 -30.45 2.07 2.32
CA LYS A 579 -31.29 3.21 1.92
C LYS A 579 -31.76 3.11 0.47
N LEU A 580 -30.93 2.60 -0.44
CA LEU A 580 -31.31 2.34 -1.83
C LEU A 580 -32.55 1.46 -1.91
N PHE A 581 -32.54 0.32 -1.22
CA PHE A 581 -33.59 -0.68 -1.30
C PHE A 581 -34.86 -0.26 -0.56
N GLU A 582 -34.74 0.58 0.47
CA GLU A 582 -35.92 1.23 1.07
C GLU A 582 -36.66 2.13 0.08
N LYS A 583 -35.92 2.86 -0.78
CA LYS A 583 -36.51 3.70 -1.83
C LYS A 583 -37.08 2.89 -2.99
N LEU A 584 -36.52 1.70 -3.22
CA LEU A 584 -36.98 0.74 -4.22
C LEU A 584 -38.15 -0.15 -3.76
N GLN A 585 -38.51 -0.11 -2.47
CA GLN A 585 -39.70 -0.78 -1.96
C GLN A 585 -40.98 -0.05 -2.43
N GLU A 586 -41.92 -0.79 -3.00
CA GLU A 586 -43.22 -0.25 -3.40
C GLU A 586 -44.29 -0.40 -2.31
N SER A 587 -45.45 0.22 -2.53
CA SER A 587 -46.53 0.29 -1.53
C SER A 587 -47.12 -1.08 -1.15
N ASP A 588 -47.03 -2.08 -2.03
CA ASP A 588 -47.43 -3.46 -1.79
C ASP A 588 -46.35 -4.29 -1.09
N GLY A 589 -45.19 -3.70 -0.79
CA GLY A 589 -44.10 -4.31 -0.03
C GLY A 589 -42.98 -4.90 -0.87
N GLY A 590 -43.22 -5.22 -2.14
CA GLY A 590 -42.18 -5.80 -3.00
C GLY A 590 -41.09 -4.79 -3.35
N VAL A 591 -39.89 -5.29 -3.59
CA VAL A 591 -38.67 -4.48 -3.73
C VAL A 591 -38.10 -4.66 -5.13
N ARG A 592 -37.85 -3.55 -5.83
CA ARG A 592 -37.28 -3.54 -7.17
C ARG A 592 -35.83 -4.01 -7.20
N GLY A 593 -35.44 -4.67 -8.29
CA GLY A 593 -34.14 -5.32 -8.47
C GLY A 593 -32.97 -4.39 -8.82
N GLY A 594 -32.66 -3.37 -8.02
CA GLY A 594 -31.48 -2.52 -8.24
C GLY A 594 -31.60 -1.54 -9.42
N VAL A 595 -30.45 -1.08 -9.92
CA VAL A 595 -30.32 -0.06 -10.97
C VAL A 595 -29.25 -0.49 -11.99
N GLN A 596 -29.58 -0.36 -13.26
CA GLN A 596 -28.71 -0.63 -14.42
C GLN A 596 -29.03 0.38 -15.53
N THR A 597 -28.13 0.57 -16.47
CA THR A 597 -28.26 1.47 -17.62
C THR A 597 -28.32 0.70 -18.96
N THR A 598 -28.16 1.40 -20.10
CA THR A 598 -28.28 0.86 -21.47
C THR A 598 -26.94 0.42 -22.07
N GLY A 599 -25.88 0.36 -21.26
CA GLY A 599 -24.51 0.07 -21.64
C GLY A 599 -23.55 0.52 -20.55
N HIS A 600 -22.29 0.08 -20.57
CA HIS A 600 -21.30 0.62 -19.65
C HIS A 600 -20.69 1.92 -20.19
N PRO A 601 -20.46 2.96 -19.35
CA PRO A 601 -19.77 4.16 -19.78
C PRO A 601 -18.36 3.82 -20.29
N SER A 602 -18.01 4.28 -21.49
CA SER A 602 -16.69 4.04 -22.05
C SER A 602 -15.63 5.00 -21.51
N VAL A 603 -16.02 6.23 -21.13
CA VAL A 603 -15.11 7.29 -20.65
C VAL A 603 -15.86 8.20 -19.68
N GLY A 604 -15.12 8.91 -18.83
CA GLY A 604 -15.63 9.94 -17.93
C GLY A 604 -15.95 9.44 -16.52
N SER A 605 -15.99 10.39 -15.59
CA SER A 605 -16.44 10.18 -14.20
C SER A 605 -17.96 10.06 -14.14
N CYS A 606 -18.52 9.84 -12.96
CA CYS A 606 -19.98 9.85 -12.79
C CYS A 606 -20.65 11.18 -13.18
N LEU A 607 -19.91 12.30 -13.19
CA LEU A 607 -20.41 13.60 -13.61
C LEU A 607 -20.50 13.74 -15.13
N ASP A 608 -19.64 13.01 -15.84
CA ASP A 608 -19.56 13.03 -17.30
C ASP A 608 -20.54 12.05 -17.94
N ASP A 609 -20.97 11.02 -17.20
CA ASP A 609 -21.84 9.97 -17.70
C ASP A 609 -23.22 10.51 -18.15
N GLN A 610 -23.53 10.31 -19.42
CA GLN A 610 -24.78 10.72 -20.06
C GLN A 610 -25.78 9.56 -20.22
N LEU A 611 -25.43 8.38 -19.73
CA LEU A 611 -26.29 7.21 -19.82
C LEU A 611 -27.51 7.34 -18.91
N ILE A 612 -28.54 6.57 -19.26
CA ILE A 612 -29.85 6.65 -18.60
C ILE A 612 -30.02 5.44 -17.72
N TYR A 613 -30.28 5.67 -16.44
CA TYR A 613 -30.40 4.62 -15.46
C TYR A 613 -31.86 4.24 -15.21
N TYR A 614 -32.09 2.95 -15.06
CA TYR A 614 -33.40 2.35 -14.87
C TYR A 614 -33.36 1.41 -13.67
N THR A 615 -34.51 1.22 -13.03
CA THR A 615 -34.68 0.17 -12.03
C THR A 615 -35.62 -0.91 -12.54
N TYR A 616 -35.22 -2.16 -12.32
CA TYR A 616 -35.99 -3.35 -12.71
C TYR A 616 -37.30 -3.48 -11.92
N SER A 617 -38.13 -4.45 -12.31
CA SER A 617 -39.35 -4.79 -11.59
C SER A 617 -39.04 -5.39 -10.21
N LYS A 618 -40.10 -5.56 -9.40
CA LYS A 618 -40.00 -6.20 -8.09
C LYS A 618 -39.54 -7.65 -8.23
N ASN A 619 -38.59 -8.07 -7.40
CA ASN A 619 -37.94 -9.37 -7.46
C ASN A 619 -38.03 -10.09 -6.09
N VAL A 620 -38.34 -11.40 -6.11
CA VAL A 620 -38.49 -12.24 -4.90
C VAL A 620 -37.19 -12.32 -4.09
N TYR A 621 -36.05 -12.56 -4.75
CA TYR A 621 -34.73 -12.59 -4.12
C TYR A 621 -34.44 -11.26 -3.42
N THR A 622 -34.59 -10.14 -4.13
CA THR A 622 -34.34 -8.80 -3.58
C THR A 622 -35.26 -8.49 -2.41
N SER A 623 -36.54 -8.87 -2.47
CA SER A 623 -37.49 -8.69 -1.37
C SER A 623 -37.13 -9.48 -0.11
N TYR A 624 -36.70 -10.73 -0.23
CA TYR A 624 -36.22 -11.49 0.93
C TYR A 624 -34.94 -10.91 1.52
N LYS A 625 -33.97 -10.55 0.67
CA LYS A 625 -32.71 -9.95 1.11
C LYS A 625 -32.89 -8.60 1.79
N PHE A 626 -33.81 -7.78 1.28
CA PHE A 626 -34.20 -6.54 1.92
C PHE A 626 -34.89 -6.82 3.26
N ALA A 627 -35.79 -7.80 3.34
CA ALA A 627 -36.43 -8.18 4.59
C ALA A 627 -35.40 -8.62 5.66
N ALA A 628 -34.39 -9.40 5.27
CA ALA A 628 -33.30 -9.79 6.15
C ALA A 628 -32.51 -8.59 6.68
N SER A 629 -32.05 -7.72 5.79
CA SER A 629 -31.22 -6.56 6.11
C SER A 629 -31.98 -5.51 6.93
N ALA A 630 -33.21 -5.18 6.53
CA ALA A 630 -34.04 -4.20 7.22
C ALA A 630 -34.49 -4.67 8.61
N ALA A 631 -34.80 -5.97 8.78
CA ALA A 631 -35.11 -6.51 10.11
C ALA A 631 -33.87 -6.51 11.02
N HIS A 632 -32.68 -6.83 10.49
CA HIS A 632 -31.42 -6.79 11.25
C HIS A 632 -31.08 -5.36 11.69
N ALA A 633 -31.01 -4.42 10.75
CA ALA A 633 -30.75 -3.01 11.04
C ALA A 633 -31.81 -2.42 11.99
N GLY A 634 -33.09 -2.75 11.75
CA GLY A 634 -34.20 -2.30 12.57
C GLY A 634 -34.13 -2.78 14.02
N ARG A 635 -33.71 -4.04 14.24
CA ARG A 635 -33.43 -4.59 15.58
C ARG A 635 -32.33 -3.80 16.28
N LEU A 636 -31.20 -3.56 15.61
CA LEU A 636 -30.07 -2.84 16.21
C LEU A 636 -30.42 -1.38 16.53
N LEU A 637 -31.11 -0.66 15.64
CA LEU A 637 -31.59 0.70 15.92
C LEU A 637 -32.54 0.74 17.12
N ARG A 638 -33.44 -0.24 17.22
CA ARG A 638 -34.42 -0.29 18.31
C ARG A 638 -33.81 -0.67 19.65
N ASP A 639 -32.97 -1.69 19.65
CA ASP A 639 -32.54 -2.36 20.88
C ASP A 639 -31.15 -1.91 21.36
N LEU A 640 -30.31 -1.37 20.48
CA LEU A 640 -28.91 -1.03 20.78
C LEU A 640 -28.60 0.46 20.65
N TYR A 641 -29.12 1.15 19.62
CA TYR A 641 -28.69 2.51 19.30
C TYR A 641 -29.70 3.62 19.65
N GLY A 642 -30.71 3.32 20.46
CA GLY A 642 -31.63 4.34 20.99
C GLY A 642 -32.52 5.01 19.93
N GLN A 643 -32.73 4.37 18.77
CA GLN A 643 -33.61 4.86 17.69
C GLN A 643 -34.82 3.92 17.45
N PRO A 644 -35.68 3.69 18.47
CA PRO A 644 -36.76 2.69 18.39
C PRO A 644 -37.84 2.98 17.35
N ALA A 645 -38.14 4.25 17.07
CA ALA A 645 -39.11 4.61 16.05
C ALA A 645 -38.64 4.19 14.65
N ARG A 646 -37.39 4.54 14.30
CA ARG A 646 -36.77 4.16 13.04
C ARG A 646 -36.56 2.65 12.95
N GLY A 647 -36.14 2.02 14.03
CA GLY A 647 -35.99 0.58 14.09
C GLY A 647 -37.31 -0.17 13.84
N THR A 648 -38.41 0.31 14.44
CA THR A 648 -39.75 -0.25 14.20
C THR A 648 -40.22 -0.04 12.77
N GLU A 649 -39.96 1.13 12.17
CA GLU A 649 -40.27 1.40 10.76
C GLU A 649 -39.60 0.40 9.82
N LEU A 650 -38.31 0.14 10.00
CA LEU A 650 -37.55 -0.82 9.18
C LEU A 650 -38.07 -2.25 9.35
N ILE A 651 -38.43 -2.65 10.57
CA ILE A 651 -39.02 -3.98 10.83
C ILE A 651 -40.36 -4.13 10.11
N GLU A 652 -41.20 -3.11 10.10
CA GLU A 652 -42.47 -3.15 9.36
C GLU A 652 -42.27 -3.17 7.83
N LYS A 653 -41.28 -2.44 7.31
CA LYS A 653 -40.87 -2.57 5.90
C LYS A 653 -40.40 -3.98 5.56
N ALA A 654 -39.63 -4.61 6.45
CA ALA A 654 -39.15 -5.98 6.29
C ALA A 654 -40.32 -6.98 6.24
N LYS A 655 -41.31 -6.86 7.14
CA LYS A 655 -42.50 -7.71 7.15
C LYS A 655 -43.30 -7.61 5.84
N LYS A 656 -43.46 -6.39 5.30
CA LYS A 656 -44.14 -6.17 4.02
C LYS A 656 -43.41 -6.81 2.85
N ALA A 657 -42.08 -6.67 2.79
CA ALA A 657 -41.27 -7.30 1.75
C ALA A 657 -41.31 -8.83 1.82
N PHE A 658 -41.20 -9.39 3.03
CA PHE A 658 -41.35 -10.82 3.25
C PHE A 658 -42.73 -11.34 2.80
N THR A 659 -43.80 -10.65 3.22
CA THR A 659 -45.18 -11.03 2.87
C THR A 659 -45.41 -10.96 1.36
N TRP A 660 -44.89 -9.93 0.69
CA TRP A 660 -44.97 -9.82 -0.76
C TRP A 660 -44.26 -10.97 -1.45
N ALA A 661 -43.04 -11.31 -1.02
CA ALA A 661 -42.23 -12.39 -1.60
C ALA A 661 -42.88 -13.77 -1.42
N GLU A 662 -43.48 -14.05 -0.26
CA GLU A 662 -44.23 -15.29 0.00
C GLU A 662 -45.47 -15.44 -0.90
N GLY A 663 -46.03 -14.33 -1.37
CA GLY A 663 -47.18 -14.32 -2.28
C GLY A 663 -46.83 -14.59 -3.75
N GLN A 664 -45.55 -14.68 -4.12
CA GLN A 664 -45.13 -14.83 -5.52
C GLN A 664 -44.94 -16.30 -5.91
N SER A 665 -45.44 -16.68 -7.08
CA SER A 665 -45.21 -18.01 -7.67
C SER A 665 -44.04 -18.04 -8.67
N ASN A 666 -43.61 -16.88 -9.16
CA ASN A 666 -42.47 -16.76 -10.07
C ASN A 666 -41.22 -16.38 -9.26
N LEU A 667 -40.17 -17.20 -9.32
CA LEU A 667 -38.94 -16.99 -8.57
C LEU A 667 -38.12 -15.79 -9.08
N GLY A 668 -38.32 -15.39 -10.34
CA GLY A 668 -37.52 -14.33 -10.96
C GLY A 668 -36.06 -14.75 -11.18
N THR A 669 -35.16 -13.79 -11.02
CA THR A 669 -33.71 -13.98 -11.16
C THR A 669 -33.01 -13.89 -9.81
N THR A 670 -31.94 -14.68 -9.64
CA THR A 670 -31.24 -14.85 -8.35
C THR A 670 -29.72 -14.72 -8.46
N SER A 671 -29.16 -14.57 -9.66
CA SER A 671 -27.71 -14.61 -9.90
C SER A 671 -27.36 -14.05 -11.30
N PRO A 672 -26.12 -13.55 -11.51
CA PRO A 672 -25.60 -13.14 -12.82
C PRO A 672 -25.30 -14.27 -13.78
N VAL A 673 -25.35 -15.51 -13.33
CA VAL A 673 -25.21 -16.67 -14.21
C VAL A 673 -26.55 -17.35 -14.40
N GLU A 674 -26.76 -17.95 -15.57
CA GLU A 674 -27.96 -18.74 -15.82
C GLU A 674 -28.03 -19.90 -14.81
N ARG A 675 -29.17 -19.98 -14.11
CA ARG A 675 -29.45 -21.02 -13.13
C ARG A 675 -30.73 -21.76 -13.54
N ASN A 676 -30.74 -23.07 -13.36
CA ASN A 676 -31.97 -23.84 -13.48
C ASN A 676 -32.92 -23.54 -12.30
N GLU A 677 -34.20 -23.91 -12.42
CA GLU A 677 -35.22 -23.60 -11.40
C GLU A 677 -34.89 -24.17 -10.02
N ALA A 678 -34.26 -25.35 -9.93
CA ALA A 678 -33.85 -25.92 -8.65
C ALA A 678 -32.75 -25.09 -7.96
N GLN A 679 -31.78 -24.60 -8.73
CA GLN A 679 -30.75 -23.70 -8.22
C GLN A 679 -31.34 -22.35 -7.79
N LYS A 680 -32.26 -21.76 -8.57
CA LYS A 680 -32.97 -20.54 -8.17
C LYS A 680 -33.73 -20.74 -6.86
N GLN A 681 -34.47 -21.84 -6.75
CA GLN A 681 -35.23 -22.17 -5.54
C GLN A 681 -34.32 -22.29 -4.31
N SER A 682 -33.15 -22.93 -4.46
CA SER A 682 -32.14 -23.01 -3.38
C SER A 682 -31.68 -21.62 -2.93
N GLU A 683 -31.37 -20.71 -3.85
CA GLU A 683 -30.97 -19.33 -3.51
C GLU A 683 -32.10 -18.53 -2.84
N ILE A 684 -33.34 -18.67 -3.33
CA ILE A 684 -34.53 -18.08 -2.70
C ILE A 684 -34.73 -18.64 -1.29
N ASN A 685 -34.56 -19.95 -1.09
CA ASN A 685 -34.67 -20.58 0.22
C ASN A 685 -33.60 -20.06 1.19
N ARG A 686 -32.37 -19.81 0.73
CA ARG A 686 -31.33 -19.17 1.55
C ARG A 686 -31.67 -17.72 1.90
N ALA A 687 -32.16 -16.94 0.94
CA ALA A 687 -32.61 -15.57 1.20
C ALA A 687 -33.79 -15.54 2.20
N LYS A 688 -34.74 -16.47 2.05
CA LYS A 688 -35.87 -16.66 2.96
C LYS A 688 -35.42 -17.10 4.36
N MET A 689 -34.42 -17.99 4.46
CA MET A 689 -33.83 -18.39 5.74
C MET A 689 -33.18 -17.19 6.44
N SER A 690 -32.40 -16.36 5.73
CA SER A 690 -31.85 -15.13 6.32
C SER A 690 -32.96 -14.18 6.78
N ALA A 691 -33.98 -13.95 5.95
CA ALA A 691 -35.10 -13.07 6.26
C ALA A 691 -35.86 -13.52 7.51
N THR A 692 -36.14 -14.82 7.62
CA THR A 692 -36.85 -15.38 8.78
C THR A 692 -35.99 -15.39 10.04
N GLY A 693 -34.68 -15.62 9.93
CA GLY A 693 -33.75 -15.46 11.05
C GLY A 693 -33.75 -14.03 11.60
N SER A 694 -33.64 -13.03 10.72
CA SER A 694 -33.68 -11.61 11.11
C SER A 694 -35.04 -11.17 11.64
N LEU A 695 -36.13 -11.54 10.97
CA LEU A 695 -37.49 -11.19 11.41
C LEU A 695 -37.82 -11.85 12.74
N PHE A 696 -37.43 -13.10 12.96
CA PHE A 696 -37.60 -13.76 14.25
C PHE A 696 -36.85 -13.02 15.35
N SER A 697 -35.54 -12.76 15.17
CA SER A 697 -34.73 -12.05 16.16
C SER A 697 -35.24 -10.63 16.42
N ALA A 698 -35.85 -9.97 15.43
CA ALA A 698 -36.42 -8.63 15.58
C ALA A 698 -37.82 -8.63 16.24
N THR A 699 -38.63 -9.68 16.11
CA THR A 699 -40.06 -9.65 16.48
C THR A 699 -40.46 -10.66 17.55
N ASN A 700 -39.67 -11.71 17.77
CA ASN A 700 -40.00 -12.86 18.61
C ASN A 700 -41.29 -13.60 18.19
N ASP A 701 -41.71 -13.46 16.92
CA ASP A 701 -42.87 -14.13 16.33
C ASP A 701 -42.50 -15.54 15.82
N LEU A 702 -43.14 -16.55 16.40
CA LEU A 702 -42.87 -17.97 16.12
C LEU A 702 -43.11 -18.39 14.67
N ILE A 703 -43.91 -17.63 13.89
CA ILE A 703 -44.09 -17.94 12.45
C ILE A 703 -42.73 -17.94 11.74
N TYR A 704 -41.87 -16.97 12.03
CA TYR A 704 -40.57 -16.87 11.40
C TYR A 704 -39.60 -17.96 11.88
N GLN A 705 -39.59 -18.28 13.18
CA GLN A 705 -38.79 -19.40 13.70
C GLN A 705 -39.19 -20.73 13.08
N ASN A 706 -40.49 -21.00 12.94
CA ASN A 706 -40.98 -22.26 12.36
C ASN A 706 -40.55 -22.41 10.89
N ILE A 707 -40.61 -21.31 10.12
CA ILE A 707 -40.13 -21.30 8.73
C ILE A 707 -38.61 -21.49 8.69
N PHE A 708 -37.86 -20.79 9.55
CA PHE A 708 -36.41 -20.94 9.65
C PHE A 708 -36.04 -22.39 9.95
N SER A 709 -36.66 -23.01 10.96
CA SER A 709 -36.44 -24.39 11.36
C SER A 709 -36.70 -25.37 10.21
N GLY A 710 -37.77 -25.17 9.43
CA GLY A 710 -38.08 -26.03 8.28
C GLY A 710 -37.06 -25.94 7.14
N LEU A 711 -36.43 -24.77 6.96
CA LEU A 711 -35.38 -24.56 5.97
C LEU A 711 -34.00 -25.03 6.48
N TRP A 712 -33.76 -24.96 7.79
CA TRP A 712 -32.48 -25.26 8.41
C TRP A 712 -32.00 -26.69 8.12
N ASP A 713 -32.88 -27.69 8.21
CA ASP A 713 -32.51 -29.10 8.01
C ASP A 713 -31.90 -29.37 6.63
N GLU A 714 -32.39 -28.70 5.59
CA GLU A 714 -31.90 -28.81 4.22
C GLU A 714 -30.66 -27.93 3.98
N LEU A 715 -30.68 -26.69 4.49
CA LEU A 715 -29.69 -25.67 4.16
C LEU A 715 -28.45 -25.66 5.07
N ARG A 716 -28.49 -26.36 6.22
CA ARG A 716 -27.38 -26.44 7.18
C ARG A 716 -26.16 -27.23 6.72
N GLY A 717 -26.19 -27.87 5.54
CA GLY A 717 -25.09 -28.67 4.97
C GLY A 717 -23.76 -27.90 4.84
N PRO A 718 -22.72 -28.43 4.13
CA PRO A 718 -21.42 -27.75 3.99
C PRO A 718 -21.60 -26.27 3.61
N THR A 719 -20.98 -25.38 4.37
CA THR A 719 -21.24 -23.93 4.31
C THR A 719 -20.15 -23.33 3.47
N HIS A 720 -20.54 -22.83 2.31
CA HIS A 720 -19.69 -21.94 1.56
C HIS A 720 -19.65 -20.57 2.29
N TYR A 721 -18.56 -19.83 2.16
CA TYR A 721 -18.34 -18.59 2.94
C TYR A 721 -19.45 -17.55 2.72
N ASP A 722 -20.06 -17.55 1.53
CA ASP A 722 -21.16 -16.68 1.08
C ASP A 722 -22.55 -17.11 1.58
N THR A 723 -22.66 -18.14 2.42
CA THR A 723 -23.94 -18.58 2.98
C THR A 723 -24.03 -18.37 4.48
N ILE A 724 -22.89 -18.18 5.17
CA ILE A 724 -22.85 -18.23 6.63
C ILE A 724 -23.55 -17.04 7.31
N TYR A 725 -23.62 -15.88 6.66
CA TYR A 725 -24.31 -14.70 7.22
C TYR A 725 -25.81 -14.96 7.42
N SER A 726 -26.43 -15.86 6.63
CA SER A 726 -27.86 -16.17 6.75
C SER A 726 -28.22 -16.86 8.09
N ALA A 727 -27.22 -17.43 8.76
CA ALA A 727 -27.35 -18.03 10.09
C ALA A 727 -27.14 -17.01 11.23
N TRP A 728 -26.46 -15.89 10.97
CA TRP A 728 -26.02 -14.95 12.00
C TRP A 728 -27.18 -14.43 12.84
N ASN A 729 -28.22 -13.88 12.20
CA ASN A 729 -29.30 -13.26 12.94
C ASN A 729 -30.08 -14.24 13.82
N PHE A 730 -30.32 -15.47 13.36
CA PHE A 730 -30.95 -16.48 14.21
C PHE A 730 -30.03 -16.90 15.38
N ALA A 731 -28.71 -16.98 15.16
CA ALA A 731 -27.75 -17.22 16.23
C ALA A 731 -27.77 -16.13 17.33
N GLN A 732 -28.18 -14.91 16.96
CA GLN A 732 -28.37 -13.77 17.87
C GLN A 732 -29.76 -13.73 18.54
N ALA A 733 -30.68 -14.65 18.21
CA ALA A 733 -32.02 -14.65 18.77
C ALA A 733 -31.99 -14.69 20.32
N GLY A 734 -32.81 -13.83 20.92
CA GLY A 734 -33.01 -13.69 22.36
C GLY A 734 -34.50 -13.68 22.73
N GLY A 735 -34.81 -13.37 23.99
CA GLY A 735 -36.18 -13.41 24.50
C GLY A 735 -36.57 -14.77 25.09
N ASN A 736 -37.87 -15.01 25.28
CA ASN A 736 -38.36 -16.21 25.99
C ASN A 736 -38.90 -17.32 25.06
N ASN A 737 -39.05 -17.06 23.75
CA ASN A 737 -39.76 -17.96 22.83
C ASN A 737 -38.85 -18.65 21.80
N PHE A 738 -37.53 -18.43 21.85
CA PHE A 738 -36.63 -19.05 20.90
C PHE A 738 -36.36 -20.52 21.22
N ASP A 739 -36.22 -21.33 20.17
CA ASP A 739 -35.76 -22.70 20.28
C ASP A 739 -34.27 -22.71 20.66
N VAL A 740 -34.00 -23.09 21.91
CA VAL A 740 -32.66 -23.07 22.49
C VAL A 740 -31.74 -24.07 21.80
N GLU A 741 -32.26 -25.24 21.44
CA GLU A 741 -31.48 -26.31 20.78
C GLU A 741 -31.14 -25.91 19.36
N LEU A 742 -32.13 -25.44 18.59
CA LEU A 742 -31.93 -24.96 17.23
C LEU A 742 -30.93 -23.79 17.18
N ARG A 743 -31.05 -22.81 18.09
CA ARG A 743 -30.09 -21.68 18.14
C ARG A 743 -28.68 -22.15 18.45
N GLN A 744 -28.53 -23.11 19.35
CA GLN A 744 -27.21 -23.66 19.67
C GLN A 744 -26.64 -24.46 18.50
N ASP A 745 -27.46 -25.22 17.77
CA ASP A 745 -27.07 -25.91 16.53
C ASP A 745 -26.57 -24.91 15.48
N VAL A 746 -27.30 -23.79 15.29
CA VAL A 746 -26.90 -22.72 14.36
C VAL A 746 -25.55 -22.11 14.75
N ARG A 747 -25.31 -21.84 16.04
CA ARG A 747 -24.01 -21.34 16.53
C ARG A 747 -22.88 -22.33 16.32
N ASN A 748 -23.13 -23.60 16.64
CA ASN A 748 -22.16 -24.69 16.42
C ASN A 748 -21.81 -24.77 14.94
N ARG A 749 -22.79 -24.63 14.04
CA ARG A 749 -22.57 -24.66 12.60
C ARG A 749 -21.66 -23.53 12.11
N ILE A 750 -21.78 -22.32 12.68
CA ILE A 750 -20.88 -21.19 12.39
C ILE A 750 -19.45 -21.53 12.81
N VAL A 751 -19.27 -22.09 14.01
CA VAL A 751 -17.97 -22.52 14.52
C VAL A 751 -17.37 -23.65 13.67
N GLU A 752 -18.17 -24.64 13.27
CA GLU A 752 -17.73 -25.73 12.39
C GLU A 752 -17.27 -25.22 11.01
N SER A 753 -17.98 -24.24 10.44
CA SER A 753 -17.60 -23.57 9.20
C SER A 753 -16.23 -22.90 9.33
N ALA A 754 -16.02 -22.13 10.40
CA ALA A 754 -14.74 -21.49 10.66
C ALA A 754 -13.60 -22.51 10.77
N ASN A 755 -13.81 -23.60 11.52
CA ASN A 755 -12.80 -24.64 11.69
C ASN A 755 -12.42 -25.34 10.37
N GLN A 756 -13.36 -25.48 9.43
CA GLN A 756 -13.05 -26.00 8.08
C GLN A 756 -12.10 -25.07 7.32
N PHE A 757 -12.30 -23.76 7.38
CA PHE A 757 -11.42 -22.78 6.72
C PHE A 757 -10.07 -22.65 7.43
N VAL A 758 -10.03 -22.72 8.77
CA VAL A 758 -8.78 -22.77 9.53
C VAL A 758 -7.95 -24.01 9.14
N ALA A 759 -8.59 -25.17 8.95
CA ALA A 759 -7.91 -26.40 8.57
C ALA A 759 -7.27 -26.35 7.16
N ASN A 760 -7.71 -25.45 6.28
CA ASN A 760 -7.12 -25.29 4.95
C ASN A 760 -5.76 -24.58 4.97
N ILE A 761 -5.48 -23.78 6.00
CA ILE A 761 -4.30 -22.91 6.09
C ILE A 761 -3.01 -23.70 5.93
N ASP A 762 -2.87 -24.82 6.64
CA ASP A 762 -1.64 -25.61 6.59
C ASP A 762 -1.45 -26.31 5.24
N ASN A 763 -2.54 -26.55 4.49
CA ASN A 763 -2.47 -27.15 3.16
C ASN A 763 -2.11 -26.13 2.08
N ASN A 764 -2.43 -24.84 2.26
CA ASN A 764 -2.05 -23.79 1.34
C ASN A 764 -0.55 -23.45 1.49
N LYS A 765 0.19 -23.36 0.38
CA LYS A 765 1.64 -23.13 0.42
C LYS A 765 2.01 -21.75 0.97
N TYR A 766 1.13 -20.76 0.76
CA TYR A 766 1.21 -19.39 1.28
C TYR A 766 0.30 -19.15 2.52
N ARG A 767 -0.17 -20.23 3.16
CA ARG A 767 -0.96 -20.22 4.40
C ARG A 767 -2.15 -19.28 4.47
N ASN A 768 -3.06 -19.34 3.50
CA ASN A 768 -4.37 -18.69 3.60
C ASN A 768 -5.50 -19.73 3.69
N SER A 769 -6.72 -19.28 4.01
CA SER A 769 -7.87 -20.16 4.24
C SER A 769 -8.49 -20.78 2.98
N ARG A 770 -7.97 -20.43 1.79
CA ARG A 770 -8.44 -20.98 0.51
C ARG A 770 -8.08 -22.46 0.43
N GLY A 771 -9.07 -23.29 0.11
CA GLY A 771 -8.89 -24.73 -0.10
C GLY A 771 -8.02 -25.08 -1.33
N GLN A 772 -7.56 -26.33 -1.38
CA GLN A 772 -6.80 -26.90 -2.49
C GLN A 772 -7.67 -27.11 -3.75
N GLY A 773 -7.07 -27.03 -4.94
CA GLY A 773 -7.75 -27.31 -6.21
C GLY A 773 -8.71 -26.21 -6.71
N TYR A 774 -8.64 -25.01 -6.12
CA TYR A 774 -9.46 -23.87 -6.50
C TYR A 774 -9.02 -23.27 -7.86
N ASN A 775 -9.99 -22.85 -8.68
CA ASN A 775 -9.70 -22.20 -9.96
C ASN A 775 -9.41 -20.72 -9.75
N ILE A 776 -8.27 -20.23 -10.26
CA ILE A 776 -7.99 -18.80 -10.30
C ILE A 776 -8.85 -18.16 -11.40
N ALA A 777 -10.09 -17.82 -11.05
CA ALA A 777 -11.11 -17.18 -11.89
C ALA A 777 -11.33 -15.73 -11.45
N TRP A 778 -12.26 -15.03 -12.11
CA TRP A 778 -12.59 -13.63 -11.85
C TRP A 778 -12.93 -13.39 -10.38
N GLY A 779 -12.13 -12.53 -9.74
CA GLY A 779 -12.33 -12.11 -8.36
C GLY A 779 -11.94 -13.16 -7.34
N THR A 780 -11.03 -14.07 -7.70
CA THR A 780 -10.57 -15.14 -6.82
C THR A 780 -9.05 -15.25 -6.75
N GLY A 781 -8.30 -14.45 -7.51
CA GLY A 781 -6.84 -14.41 -7.44
C GLY A 781 -6.35 -13.98 -6.06
N THR A 782 -6.98 -12.97 -5.50
CA THR A 782 -6.48 -12.17 -4.35
C THR A 782 -7.40 -12.17 -3.13
N THR A 783 -8.69 -12.44 -3.33
CA THR A 783 -9.82 -12.28 -2.40
C THR A 783 -9.91 -13.39 -1.34
N VAL A 784 -8.82 -13.64 -0.61
CA VAL A 784 -8.78 -14.71 0.42
C VAL A 784 -9.56 -14.36 1.69
N THR A 785 -9.86 -13.07 1.93
CA THR A 785 -10.66 -12.59 3.08
C THR A 785 -12.10 -13.09 3.05
N GLN A 786 -12.63 -13.45 1.87
CA GLN A 786 -13.91 -14.15 1.73
C GLN A 786 -13.97 -15.40 2.64
N TYR A 787 -12.89 -16.19 2.67
CA TYR A 787 -12.79 -17.41 3.48
C TYR A 787 -12.56 -17.12 4.98
N ALA A 788 -12.20 -15.88 5.33
CA ALA A 788 -11.99 -15.46 6.72
C ALA A 788 -13.30 -15.02 7.40
N PHE A 789 -14.33 -14.63 6.65
CA PHE A 789 -15.58 -14.12 7.24
C PHE A 789 -16.31 -15.11 8.18
N PRO A 790 -16.42 -16.42 7.87
CA PRO A 790 -16.93 -17.39 8.85
C PRO A 790 -16.11 -17.43 10.15
N ILE A 791 -14.79 -17.24 10.05
CA ILE A 791 -13.84 -17.21 11.19
C ILE A 791 -14.08 -15.96 12.04
N VAL A 792 -14.28 -14.82 11.38
CA VAL A 792 -14.63 -13.53 12.02
C VAL A 792 -15.91 -13.69 12.85
N LEU A 793 -16.98 -14.25 12.29
CA LEU A 793 -18.25 -14.44 13.02
C LEU A 793 -18.13 -15.48 14.14
N ALA A 794 -17.44 -16.60 13.90
CA ALA A 794 -17.28 -17.67 14.89
C ALA A 794 -16.56 -17.20 16.17
N TYR A 795 -15.69 -16.19 16.08
CA TYR A 795 -15.01 -15.61 17.24
C TYR A 795 -16.00 -15.07 18.29
N SER A 796 -17.18 -14.61 17.88
CA SER A 796 -18.23 -14.15 18.81
C SER A 796 -18.79 -15.27 19.70
N PHE A 797 -18.71 -16.53 19.25
CA PHE A 797 -19.25 -17.69 19.96
C PHE A 797 -18.15 -18.56 20.59
N ASN A 798 -16.97 -18.60 19.97
CA ASN A 798 -15.81 -19.35 20.44
C ASN A 798 -14.52 -18.54 20.24
N PRO A 799 -14.23 -17.54 21.10
CA PRO A 799 -13.01 -16.75 20.99
C PRO A 799 -11.77 -17.64 21.14
N ALA A 800 -11.00 -17.79 20.07
CA ALA A 800 -9.82 -18.65 20.03
C ALA A 800 -8.66 -17.96 19.31
N GLN A 801 -7.43 -18.19 19.80
CA GLN A 801 -6.22 -17.62 19.21
C GLN A 801 -6.02 -18.06 17.75
N GLU A 802 -6.42 -19.29 17.41
CA GLU A 802 -6.32 -19.81 16.03
C GLU A 802 -7.17 -19.02 15.02
N TYR A 803 -8.26 -18.38 15.47
CA TYR A 803 -9.07 -17.50 14.64
C TYR A 803 -8.38 -16.16 14.41
N ILE A 804 -7.72 -15.61 15.44
CA ILE A 804 -6.88 -14.42 15.29
C ILE A 804 -5.77 -14.69 14.28
N ASP A 805 -5.07 -15.81 14.45
CA ASP A 805 -4.01 -16.23 13.55
C ASP A 805 -4.52 -16.39 12.11
N ALA A 806 -5.65 -17.07 11.94
CA ALA A 806 -6.22 -17.35 10.62
C ALA A 806 -6.66 -16.08 9.87
N VAL A 807 -7.38 -15.16 10.52
CA VAL A 807 -7.80 -13.90 9.87
C VAL A 807 -6.57 -13.09 9.44
N ASN A 808 -5.56 -12.99 10.31
CA ASN A 808 -4.33 -12.25 10.00
C ASN A 808 -3.56 -12.86 8.82
N LEU A 809 -3.48 -14.18 8.71
CA LEU A 809 -2.79 -14.82 7.58
C LEU A 809 -3.48 -14.58 6.23
N ASN A 810 -4.81 -14.41 6.21
CA ASN A 810 -5.53 -14.02 4.99
C ASN A 810 -5.26 -12.54 4.63
N ILE A 811 -5.18 -11.66 5.63
CA ILE A 811 -4.77 -10.26 5.44
C ILE A 811 -3.32 -10.18 4.94
N ASP A 812 -2.39 -10.91 5.56
CA ASP A 812 -0.98 -10.95 5.17
C ASP A 812 -0.83 -11.33 3.69
N TYR A 813 -1.60 -12.31 3.22
CA TYR A 813 -1.62 -12.69 1.81
C TYR A 813 -2.12 -11.57 0.90
N GLN A 814 -3.18 -10.84 1.26
CA GLN A 814 -3.65 -9.69 0.47
C GLN A 814 -2.63 -8.56 0.43
N LEU A 815 -1.83 -8.39 1.48
CA LEU A 815 -0.90 -7.26 1.65
C LEU A 815 0.55 -7.58 1.24
N GLY A 816 0.79 -8.58 0.39
CA GLY A 816 2.11 -8.83 -0.20
C GLY A 816 2.80 -10.15 0.19
N ALA A 817 2.33 -10.85 1.22
CA ALA A 817 2.81 -12.20 1.55
C ALA A 817 2.19 -13.26 0.61
N ASN A 818 2.29 -13.01 -0.69
CA ASN A 818 1.72 -13.81 -1.78
C ASN A 818 2.74 -13.96 -2.94
N PRO A 819 2.45 -14.80 -3.94
CA PRO A 819 3.39 -15.05 -5.03
C PRO A 819 3.88 -13.81 -5.78
N ASN A 820 3.10 -12.74 -5.84
CA ASN A 820 3.41 -11.55 -6.64
C ASN A 820 4.21 -10.49 -5.90
N ASP A 821 4.46 -10.66 -4.59
CA ASP A 821 5.07 -9.61 -3.76
C ASP A 821 4.36 -8.27 -3.93
N MET A 822 3.02 -8.29 -3.90
CA MET A 822 2.18 -7.14 -4.21
C MET A 822 1.03 -7.07 -3.22
N SER A 823 0.76 -5.89 -2.68
CA SER A 823 -0.50 -5.61 -2.02
C SER A 823 -1.62 -5.51 -3.05
N TRP A 824 -2.74 -6.19 -2.80
CA TRP A 824 -3.88 -6.23 -3.72
C TRP A 824 -4.96 -5.20 -3.37
N ILE A 825 -4.63 -4.23 -2.53
CA ILE A 825 -5.53 -3.16 -2.10
C ILE A 825 -4.90 -1.82 -2.48
N THR A 826 -5.62 -1.00 -3.26
CA THR A 826 -5.13 0.32 -3.68
C THR A 826 -4.76 1.18 -2.47
N GLY A 827 -3.61 1.85 -2.55
CA GLY A 827 -3.13 2.76 -1.51
C GLY A 827 -2.60 2.08 -0.22
N ILE A 828 -2.54 0.76 -0.14
CA ILE A 828 -1.92 0.07 1.01
C ILE A 828 -0.67 -0.67 0.53
N GLY A 829 0.49 -0.44 1.17
CA GLY A 829 1.75 -1.10 0.83
C GLY A 829 2.52 -0.43 -0.32
N TYR A 830 3.80 -0.75 -0.45
CA TYR A 830 4.68 -0.08 -1.42
C TYR A 830 4.44 -0.49 -2.88
N ASP A 831 3.94 -1.71 -3.12
CA ASP A 831 3.57 -2.22 -4.44
C ASP A 831 2.08 -2.57 -4.41
N SER A 832 1.25 -1.62 -4.87
CA SER A 832 -0.22 -1.73 -4.85
C SER A 832 -0.80 -1.56 -6.25
N PRO A 833 -2.07 -1.92 -6.52
CA PRO A 833 -2.60 -1.96 -7.87
C PRO A 833 -2.54 -0.61 -8.58
N GLU A 834 -1.86 -0.61 -9.72
CA GLU A 834 -1.80 0.53 -10.63
C GLU A 834 -3.07 0.61 -11.49
N TYR A 835 -3.60 1.82 -11.65
CA TYR A 835 -4.67 2.15 -12.61
C TYR A 835 -5.87 1.18 -12.59
N PRO A 836 -6.54 0.96 -11.44
CA PRO A 836 -7.66 0.04 -11.38
C PRO A 836 -8.77 0.44 -12.36
N LEU A 837 -9.59 -0.52 -12.80
CA LEU A 837 -10.85 -0.25 -13.48
C LEU A 837 -11.79 0.44 -12.48
N HIS A 838 -11.68 1.76 -12.42
CA HIS A 838 -12.48 2.61 -11.55
C HIS A 838 -12.66 3.96 -12.23
N LEU A 839 -13.80 4.15 -12.90
CA LEU A 839 -14.02 5.31 -13.77
C LEU A 839 -13.82 6.64 -13.04
N ASN A 840 -14.26 6.76 -11.79
CA ASN A 840 -14.01 7.97 -11.02
C ASN A 840 -12.50 8.25 -10.85
N SER A 841 -11.71 7.25 -10.48
CA SER A 841 -10.23 7.40 -10.38
C SER A 841 -9.52 7.58 -11.71
N MET A 842 -10.12 7.15 -12.81
CA MET A 842 -9.53 7.33 -14.14
C MET A 842 -9.71 8.76 -14.68
N TYR A 843 -10.63 9.55 -14.12
CA TYR A 843 -11.08 10.83 -14.67
C TYR A 843 -11.22 11.96 -13.64
N ASP A 844 -10.76 11.79 -12.41
CA ASP A 844 -10.79 12.83 -11.35
C ASP A 844 -9.59 13.80 -11.39
N GLY A 845 -8.56 13.50 -12.19
CA GLY A 845 -7.33 14.30 -12.28
C GLY A 845 -6.37 14.10 -11.11
N ILE A 846 -6.57 13.07 -10.28
CA ILE A 846 -5.69 12.65 -9.20
C ILE A 846 -4.82 11.50 -9.69
N GLU A 847 -3.50 11.58 -9.45
CA GLU A 847 -2.56 10.54 -9.91
C GLU A 847 -2.79 9.20 -9.19
N GLN A 848 -3.04 9.27 -7.89
CA GLN A 848 -3.38 8.13 -7.05
C GLN A 848 -4.86 7.76 -7.22
N SER A 849 -5.10 6.49 -7.52
CA SER A 849 -6.45 5.94 -7.48
C SER A 849 -7.04 6.00 -6.06
N VAL A 850 -8.37 5.95 -5.97
CA VAL A 850 -9.08 5.83 -4.69
C VAL A 850 -8.49 4.65 -3.89
N PRO A 851 -8.09 4.87 -2.62
CA PRO A 851 -7.49 3.85 -1.79
C PRO A 851 -8.56 2.94 -1.17
N GLY A 852 -8.15 1.73 -0.77
CA GLY A 852 -9.01 0.77 -0.09
C GLY A 852 -9.84 -0.13 -1.02
N LEU A 853 -9.54 -0.16 -2.31
CA LEU A 853 -10.21 -1.00 -3.30
C LEU A 853 -9.46 -2.34 -3.44
N PRO A 854 -10.06 -3.48 -3.05
CA PRO A 854 -9.40 -4.78 -3.16
C PRO A 854 -9.59 -5.36 -4.57
N ILE A 855 -8.52 -5.32 -5.35
CA ILE A 855 -8.52 -5.68 -6.77
C ILE A 855 -8.52 -7.20 -6.96
N ASN A 856 -9.28 -7.68 -7.94
CA ASN A 856 -9.49 -9.09 -8.26
C ASN A 856 -8.18 -9.88 -8.53
N GLY A 857 -7.18 -9.18 -9.09
CA GLY A 857 -5.82 -9.64 -9.39
C GLY A 857 -5.74 -10.81 -10.37
N PRO A 858 -4.89 -11.83 -10.17
CA PRO A 858 -4.66 -12.85 -11.17
C PRO A 858 -5.95 -13.57 -11.63
N HIS A 859 -6.09 -13.74 -12.95
CA HIS A 859 -7.17 -14.50 -13.57
C HIS A 859 -6.60 -15.48 -14.59
N SER A 860 -6.94 -16.76 -14.45
CA SER A 860 -6.49 -17.80 -15.38
C SER A 860 -7.53 -18.09 -16.45
N ARG A 861 -7.16 -17.93 -17.73
CA ARG A 861 -7.96 -18.31 -18.89
C ARG A 861 -7.06 -18.83 -20.01
N ASN A 862 -7.46 -19.93 -20.65
CA ASN A 862 -6.72 -20.48 -21.79
C ASN A 862 -7.34 -20.01 -23.10
N PHE A 863 -6.52 -19.39 -23.96
CA PHE A 863 -6.87 -19.01 -25.33
C PHE A 863 -5.94 -19.78 -26.30
N ASP A 864 -6.17 -21.09 -26.44
CA ASP A 864 -5.26 -22.04 -27.10
C ASP A 864 -5.04 -21.79 -28.61
N SER A 865 -5.87 -20.97 -29.27
CA SER A 865 -5.83 -20.80 -30.72
C SER A 865 -4.94 -19.63 -31.19
N GLY A 866 -4.62 -18.66 -30.33
CA GLY A 866 -4.06 -17.36 -30.74
C GLY A 866 -5.00 -16.54 -31.64
N VAL A 867 -6.19 -17.07 -31.96
CA VAL A 867 -7.22 -16.43 -32.75
C VAL A 867 -8.23 -15.84 -31.79
N CYS A 868 -8.38 -14.52 -31.83
CA CYS A 868 -9.33 -13.81 -30.99
C CYS A 868 -10.70 -13.79 -31.66
N GLU A 869 -11.68 -14.47 -31.04
CA GLU A 869 -13.07 -14.42 -31.45
C GLU A 869 -13.66 -13.04 -31.14
N PRO A 870 -14.57 -12.48 -31.98
CA PRO A 870 -15.10 -11.13 -31.80
C PRO A 870 -15.71 -10.85 -30.42
N GLN A 871 -16.32 -11.86 -29.80
CA GLN A 871 -17.00 -11.76 -28.50
C GLN A 871 -16.05 -11.68 -27.28
N ASP A 872 -14.79 -12.09 -27.43
CA ASP A 872 -13.78 -12.13 -26.36
C ASP A 872 -12.50 -11.37 -26.77
N TYR A 873 -12.60 -10.54 -27.82
CA TYR A 873 -11.44 -10.03 -28.53
C TYR A 873 -10.49 -9.25 -27.61
N TRP A 874 -11.02 -8.37 -26.77
CA TRP A 874 -10.25 -7.57 -25.82
C TRP A 874 -9.52 -8.42 -24.77
N GLN A 875 -10.17 -9.44 -24.19
CA GLN A 875 -9.51 -10.37 -23.25
C GLN A 875 -8.44 -11.17 -23.95
N CYS A 876 -8.77 -11.75 -25.10
CA CYS A 876 -7.84 -12.55 -25.88
C CYS A 876 -6.55 -11.79 -26.21
N MET A 877 -6.63 -10.50 -26.56
CA MET A 877 -5.44 -9.67 -26.79
C MET A 877 -4.56 -9.53 -25.56
N VAL A 878 -5.15 -9.34 -24.38
CA VAL A 878 -4.43 -9.25 -23.11
C VAL A 878 -3.67 -10.56 -22.85
N TYR A 879 -4.37 -11.70 -22.93
CA TYR A 879 -3.77 -13.01 -22.70
C TYR A 879 -2.72 -13.37 -23.74
N ASN A 880 -2.97 -13.11 -25.03
CA ASN A 880 -1.95 -13.31 -26.09
C ASN A 880 -0.74 -12.39 -25.93
N GLY A 881 -0.77 -11.47 -24.96
CA GLY A 881 0.36 -10.67 -24.57
C GLY A 881 1.37 -11.28 -23.64
N PHE A 882 1.01 -12.37 -22.98
CA PHE A 882 1.94 -13.02 -22.07
C PHE A 882 3.12 -13.64 -22.83
N SER A 883 4.33 -13.45 -22.30
CA SER A 883 5.52 -14.17 -22.72
C SER A 883 6.29 -14.63 -21.48
N PRO A 884 6.54 -15.95 -21.29
CA PRO A 884 6.08 -17.10 -22.06
C PRO A 884 4.56 -17.13 -22.30
N SER A 885 4.09 -17.93 -23.25
CA SER A 885 2.65 -17.98 -23.58
C SER A 885 1.80 -18.25 -22.33
N THR A 886 0.57 -17.76 -22.28
CA THR A 886 -0.33 -17.84 -21.12
C THR A 886 -0.36 -19.20 -20.44
N ASN A 887 -0.39 -20.29 -21.22
CA ASN A 887 -0.44 -21.67 -20.70
C ASN A 887 0.83 -22.08 -19.93
N SER A 888 1.94 -21.39 -20.17
CA SER A 888 3.22 -21.58 -19.48
C SER A 888 3.38 -20.61 -18.30
N VAL A 889 2.50 -19.62 -18.17
CA VAL A 889 2.47 -18.69 -17.03
C VAL A 889 1.66 -19.33 -15.90
N PRO A 890 2.23 -19.50 -14.69
CA PRO A 890 1.50 -19.99 -13.53
C PRO A 890 0.23 -19.16 -13.26
N LYS A 891 -0.83 -19.81 -12.79
CA LYS A 891 -2.16 -19.18 -12.70
C LYS A 891 -2.18 -17.92 -11.83
N LEU A 892 -1.42 -17.90 -10.72
CA LEU A 892 -1.29 -16.73 -9.84
C LEU A 892 -0.34 -15.65 -10.41
N LYS A 893 0.32 -15.90 -11.53
CA LYS A 893 1.15 -14.94 -12.27
C LYS A 893 0.45 -14.37 -13.50
N GLN A 894 -0.74 -14.86 -13.85
CA GLN A 894 -1.55 -14.34 -14.96
C GLN A 894 -2.30 -13.07 -14.52
N TYR A 895 -1.55 -11.97 -14.40
CA TYR A 895 -2.06 -10.64 -14.06
C TYR A 895 -1.55 -9.61 -15.08
N SER A 896 -2.45 -8.72 -15.48
CA SER A 896 -2.19 -7.60 -16.37
C SER A 896 -2.80 -6.35 -15.71
N PRO A 897 -2.00 -5.32 -15.42
CA PRO A 897 -2.47 -4.11 -14.74
C PRO A 897 -3.23 -3.16 -15.69
N TRP A 898 -3.78 -3.68 -16.79
CA TRP A 898 -4.53 -2.83 -17.70
C TRP A 898 -5.86 -2.43 -17.06
N ALA A 899 -6.09 -1.12 -16.98
CA ALA A 899 -7.29 -0.54 -16.37
C ALA A 899 -8.61 -1.10 -16.93
N ARG A 900 -8.67 -1.58 -18.18
CA ARG A 900 -9.91 -2.17 -18.71
C ARG A 900 -9.98 -3.69 -18.64
N MET A 901 -9.01 -4.33 -18.00
CA MET A 901 -9.05 -5.77 -17.78
C MET A 901 -9.92 -6.11 -16.56
N ALA A 902 -11.24 -5.98 -16.70
CA ALA A 902 -12.19 -6.17 -15.59
C ALA A 902 -11.95 -7.45 -14.74
N PRO A 903 -11.65 -8.63 -15.35
CA PRO A 903 -11.38 -9.84 -14.59
C PRO A 903 -10.14 -9.79 -13.68
N MET A 904 -9.23 -8.85 -13.95
CA MET A 904 -7.95 -8.73 -13.25
C MET A 904 -7.82 -7.44 -12.44
N ASN A 905 -8.17 -6.28 -13.02
CA ASN A 905 -7.87 -4.97 -12.44
C ASN A 905 -9.10 -4.20 -11.93
N GLU A 906 -10.25 -4.87 -11.81
CA GLU A 906 -11.47 -4.32 -11.17
C GLU A 906 -11.64 -4.88 -9.76
N PHE A 907 -12.59 -4.32 -9.01
CA PHE A 907 -13.12 -4.81 -7.75
C PHE A 907 -14.65 -4.82 -7.83
N THR A 908 -15.34 -5.54 -6.93
CA THR A 908 -16.77 -5.27 -6.75
C THR A 908 -17.14 -5.21 -5.27
N VAL A 909 -18.17 -4.42 -4.98
CA VAL A 909 -18.73 -4.23 -3.64
C VAL A 909 -19.19 -5.54 -3.01
N TRP A 910 -19.75 -6.45 -3.82
CA TRP A 910 -20.32 -7.70 -3.31
C TRP A 910 -19.34 -8.89 -3.33
N THR A 911 -18.33 -8.89 -4.22
CA THR A 911 -17.36 -9.99 -4.26
C THR A 911 -16.36 -9.89 -3.12
N ASP A 912 -15.84 -8.69 -2.79
CA ASP A 912 -14.70 -8.64 -1.84
C ASP A 912 -14.75 -7.53 -0.78
N MET A 913 -15.30 -6.34 -1.09
CA MET A 913 -15.19 -5.19 -0.18
C MET A 913 -15.74 -5.48 1.21
N GLY A 914 -16.95 -6.04 1.33
CA GLY A 914 -17.53 -6.35 2.65
C GLY A 914 -16.76 -7.42 3.44
N TYR A 915 -16.16 -8.42 2.77
CA TYR A 915 -15.34 -9.45 3.41
C TYR A 915 -13.99 -8.92 3.88
N THR A 916 -13.37 -8.07 3.06
CA THR A 916 -12.12 -7.38 3.39
C THR A 916 -12.35 -6.42 4.56
N ILE A 917 -13.41 -5.60 4.53
CA ILE A 917 -13.80 -4.73 5.66
C ILE A 917 -14.00 -5.56 6.94
N ALA A 918 -14.73 -6.68 6.88
CA ALA A 918 -14.94 -7.53 8.05
C ALA A 918 -13.64 -8.09 8.64
N SER A 919 -12.68 -8.46 7.79
CA SER A 919 -11.39 -9.01 8.22
C SER A 919 -10.51 -7.94 8.89
N PHE A 920 -10.43 -6.74 8.30
CA PHE A 920 -9.67 -5.63 8.90
C PHE A 920 -10.36 -5.06 10.15
N ALA A 921 -11.69 -4.98 10.16
CA ALA A 921 -12.46 -4.61 11.34
C ALA A 921 -12.21 -5.58 12.50
N PHE A 922 -12.16 -6.89 12.22
CA PHE A 922 -11.78 -7.91 13.18
C PHE A 922 -10.35 -7.67 13.71
N GLN A 923 -9.37 -7.49 12.81
CA GLN A 923 -7.98 -7.27 13.18
C GLN A 923 -7.83 -6.04 14.08
N PHE A 924 -8.49 -4.93 13.73
CA PHE A 924 -8.56 -3.73 14.55
C PHE A 924 -9.23 -4.00 15.90
N ALA A 925 -10.39 -4.66 15.91
CA ALA A 925 -11.14 -4.95 17.13
C ALA A 925 -10.31 -5.73 18.15
N VAL A 926 -9.58 -6.77 17.72
CA VAL A 926 -8.74 -7.61 18.59
C VAL A 926 -7.37 -7.01 18.90
N SER A 927 -6.89 -6.05 18.11
CA SER A 927 -5.58 -5.40 18.32
C SER A 927 -5.46 -4.69 19.66
N GLY A 928 -6.57 -4.17 20.18
CA GLY A 928 -6.60 -3.27 21.34
C GLY A 928 -6.13 -1.84 21.03
N GLN A 929 -5.79 -1.51 19.78
CA GLN A 929 -5.49 -0.14 19.35
C GLN A 929 -6.73 0.76 19.53
N SER A 930 -6.53 2.00 19.96
CA SER A 930 -7.62 2.99 19.98
C SER A 930 -7.85 3.55 18.58
N ALA A 931 -9.10 3.76 18.18
CA ALA A 931 -9.40 4.51 16.97
C ALA A 931 -9.08 6.01 17.20
N PRO A 932 -8.31 6.66 16.31
CA PRO A 932 -8.28 8.11 16.24
C PRO A 932 -9.68 8.62 15.88
N VAL A 933 -10.10 9.70 16.53
CA VAL A 933 -11.36 10.38 16.23
C VAL A 933 -11.08 11.43 15.16
N ASN A 934 -11.90 11.45 14.11
CA ASN A 934 -11.77 12.35 12.95
C ASN A 934 -10.41 12.24 12.23
N LEU A 935 -9.89 11.02 12.09
CA LEU A 935 -8.75 10.80 11.19
C LEU A 935 -9.18 11.19 9.77
N GLN A 936 -8.32 11.96 9.09
CA GLN A 936 -8.43 12.25 7.68
C GLN A 936 -7.08 11.99 7.06
N LEU A 937 -7.04 10.99 6.18
CA LEU A 937 -5.90 10.74 5.31
C LEU A 937 -6.13 11.49 3.99
N HIS A 938 -5.12 12.24 3.57
CA HIS A 938 -5.05 12.92 2.29
C HIS A 938 -4.33 12.06 1.26
N VAL A 939 -4.43 12.44 -0.01
CA VAL A 939 -3.82 11.76 -1.16
C VAL A 939 -2.32 11.48 -0.95
N ASP A 940 -1.61 12.41 -0.30
CA ASP A 940 -0.18 12.33 -0.04
C ASP A 940 0.21 11.35 1.08
N ASP A 941 -0.76 10.90 1.90
CA ASP A 941 -0.57 9.86 2.92
C ASP A 941 -0.54 8.45 2.29
N TYR A 942 -0.95 8.33 1.02
CA TYR A 942 -0.99 7.08 0.29
C TYR A 942 0.20 6.96 -0.69
N PRO A 943 0.80 5.76 -0.83
CA PRO A 943 0.40 4.55 -0.14
C PRO A 943 0.87 4.51 1.32
N LEU A 944 0.09 3.85 2.18
CA LEU A 944 0.44 3.69 3.58
C LEU A 944 1.67 2.78 3.71
N HIS A 945 2.84 3.38 3.94
CA HIS A 945 4.11 2.65 4.06
C HIS A 945 4.41 2.21 5.51
N PRO A 946 4.98 1.00 5.71
CA PRO A 946 5.34 0.44 7.02
C PRO A 946 6.36 1.23 7.83
#